data_AF-R7CWL0-F1
#
_entry.id   AF-R7CWL0-F1
#
_cell.length_a   1.000
_cell.length_b   1.000
_cell.length_c   1.000
_cell.angle_alpha   90.00
_cell.angle_beta   90.00
_cell.angle_gamma   90.00
#
_symmetry.space_group_name_H-M   'P 1'
#
loop_
_entity.id
_entity.type
_entity.pdbx_description
1 polymer ?
#
loop_
_entity_poly.entity_id
_entity_poly.type
_entity_poly.pdbx_seq_one_letter_code
_entity_poly.pdbx_strand_id
1 'polypeptide(L)'
;MKKHSIYFFLLWACVTMFFPSCQDDDVVSDGEFNSERLFMPMFRRDENTNAGTSDRYQCAIASEAPNSASKYVNDVQLYWYGVNGASGYRLQAKIQGTEWTTDCVLDTILPPDQLSFLHEDLQYSTGYSYAIQALSPKGDAYNSKWYGYGDGSHQKDYMTITTGERYAVPDVFWPSEVTESTVRVNFNPTVEDGSETTYRDFFEAGAETANGEWVFDEIQIVPTADNPQLETITHKVTQADRDNGYVDFEGLTSNGSYVIYGQNNNVSRYFDRQYNKVMMRMMGEPGEPIIIPATVDPNDTILAQRYVPGLQATRIDTVLTNYMGDNTMAEGQVFYLEGGKDYYISTNVELTKGLTIETNPEDLPTKGRARILLGVGASSETMTDPSESNFNLARNAQSSAENGMMLTIQAIKFNEINFQPQMYYNYWDVNGTGGNSSNTISANYFINMSSQGLSFSLTELSVTNCTFSGLVRGFIRFQGPNRQIIENLTVENCVFYDCGCYDTNGRGYSWFAGPGNNRNSNFYQNLVFRNNSIIGSPRHALVTENGNLAWPVGTTWNITVENNTFVNFSPHSTSSGHGLMFETRYIPMGSKITCRKNLFVMVKAGDSDDRYLYMRGMRISNQAISYDFSDNYATTVPTWYNNQGNLQNLTDGLWTNYPFSGNDGAGYQSGSLNAGGIGETRIKFGDNVNGNEPDAVGYQLTPEELFQDPHPLAPNRDKNMNRYNVDGFYYNNTDRVRNHPIYTKGIGDPRWRTGAAWQ
;
A
#
# COMPACT_ATOMS: atom_id res chain seq x y z
N MET A 1 6.12 -34.32 -82.05
CA MET A 1 6.16 -33.99 -80.60
C MET A 1 7.53 -34.36 -80.00
N LYS A 2 8.63 -33.74 -80.48
CA LYS A 2 10.01 -34.03 -80.05
C LYS A 2 10.84 -32.75 -79.78
N LYS A 3 10.16 -31.64 -79.45
CA LYS A 3 10.80 -30.35 -79.11
C LYS A 3 10.47 -29.84 -77.69
N HIS A 4 9.71 -30.59 -76.89
CA HIS A 4 9.39 -30.22 -75.50
C HIS A 4 10.05 -31.14 -74.46
N SER A 5 10.59 -32.29 -74.87
CA SER A 5 11.27 -33.22 -73.94
C SER A 5 12.70 -32.79 -73.58
N ILE A 6 13.37 -31.99 -74.42
CA ILE A 6 14.74 -31.51 -74.16
C ILE A 6 14.73 -30.36 -73.13
N TYR A 7 13.69 -29.52 -73.13
CA TYR A 7 13.53 -28.46 -72.14
C TYR A 7 13.17 -29.01 -70.74
N PHE A 8 12.41 -30.10 -70.66
CA PHE A 8 12.09 -30.75 -69.39
C PHE A 8 13.29 -31.47 -68.75
N PHE A 9 14.19 -32.06 -69.56
CA PHE A 9 15.42 -32.69 -69.04
C PHE A 9 16.47 -31.66 -68.58
N LEU A 10 16.56 -30.49 -69.22
CA LEU A 10 17.41 -29.39 -68.73
C LEU A 10 16.87 -28.78 -67.43
N LEU A 11 15.54 -28.67 -67.27
CA LEU A 11 14.94 -28.16 -66.02
C LEU A 11 15.17 -29.11 -64.83
N TRP A 12 15.20 -30.43 -65.06
CA TRP A 12 15.48 -31.42 -64.01
C TRP A 12 16.95 -31.48 -63.61
N ALA A 13 17.88 -31.21 -64.54
CA ALA A 13 19.31 -31.15 -64.26
C ALA A 13 19.74 -29.87 -63.50
N CYS A 14 18.91 -28.82 -63.50
CA CYS A 14 19.15 -27.59 -62.72
C CYS A 14 18.58 -27.65 -61.29
N VAL A 15 17.72 -28.61 -60.95
CA VAL A 15 17.18 -28.81 -59.59
C VAL A 15 18.13 -29.65 -58.71
N THR A 16 19.11 -30.35 -59.31
CA THR A 16 20.07 -31.20 -58.58
C THR A 16 21.40 -30.51 -58.22
N MET A 17 21.57 -29.22 -58.52
CA MET A 17 22.82 -28.47 -58.25
C MET A 17 22.77 -27.49 -57.08
N PHE A 18 21.75 -27.53 -56.20
CA PHE A 18 21.65 -26.62 -55.05
C PHE A 18 21.08 -27.24 -53.75
N PHE A 19 21.38 -28.50 -53.46
CA PHE A 19 21.36 -28.96 -52.06
C PHE A 19 22.59 -29.83 -51.80
N PRO A 20 23.67 -29.28 -51.22
CA PRO A 20 24.63 -30.12 -50.52
C PRO A 20 23.85 -31.01 -49.53
N SER A 21 24.11 -32.30 -49.63
CA SER A 21 23.88 -33.27 -48.56
C SER A 21 24.45 -32.70 -47.26
N CYS A 22 23.62 -32.08 -46.44
CA CYS A 22 23.90 -32.03 -45.01
C CYS A 22 23.77 -33.47 -44.54
N GLN A 23 24.92 -34.12 -44.29
CA GLN A 23 24.93 -35.10 -43.23
C GLN A 23 24.43 -34.36 -41.99
N ASP A 24 23.40 -34.89 -41.33
CA ASP A 24 23.11 -34.51 -39.95
C ASP A 24 24.33 -34.95 -39.13
N ASP A 25 25.35 -34.11 -39.10
CA ASP A 25 26.29 -34.13 -38.01
C ASP A 25 25.48 -33.67 -36.80
N ASP A 26 25.20 -34.62 -35.90
CA ASP A 26 24.57 -34.45 -34.59
C ASP A 26 25.35 -33.43 -33.73
N VAL A 27 25.27 -32.15 -34.09
CA VAL A 27 25.70 -31.05 -33.24
C VAL A 27 24.45 -30.51 -32.59
N VAL A 28 24.17 -31.02 -31.39
CA VAL A 28 23.20 -30.44 -30.47
C VAL A 28 23.58 -28.96 -30.30
N SER A 29 22.81 -28.06 -30.90
CA SER A 29 22.97 -26.65 -30.65
C SER A 29 22.54 -26.38 -29.20
N ASP A 30 23.49 -25.98 -28.34
CA ASP A 30 23.25 -25.49 -26.97
C ASP A 30 22.52 -24.12 -26.93
N GLY A 31 21.74 -23.81 -27.97
CA GLY A 31 21.06 -22.55 -28.15
C GLY A 31 19.57 -22.61 -27.83
N GLU A 32 18.99 -21.44 -27.61
CA GLU A 32 17.57 -21.17 -27.29
C GLU A 32 16.56 -21.73 -28.32
N PHE A 33 17.05 -22.18 -29.49
CA PHE A 33 16.29 -22.68 -30.63
C PHE A 33 16.70 -24.12 -31.00
N ASN A 34 16.64 -25.05 -30.04
CA ASN A 34 16.76 -26.47 -30.33
C ASN A 34 15.40 -27.01 -30.85
N SER A 35 15.33 -27.31 -32.15
CA SER A 35 14.14 -27.85 -32.82
C SER A 35 13.71 -29.23 -32.34
N GLU A 36 14.55 -29.93 -31.57
CA GLU A 36 14.26 -31.24 -31.00
C GLU A 36 13.65 -31.18 -29.60
N ARG A 37 13.50 -29.99 -28.99
CA ARG A 37 12.80 -29.84 -27.71
C ARG A 37 11.31 -30.10 -27.86
N LEU A 38 10.71 -30.68 -26.82
CA LEU A 38 9.26 -30.80 -26.75
C LEU A 38 8.56 -29.43 -26.67
N PHE A 39 7.31 -29.38 -27.14
CA PHE A 39 6.48 -28.18 -27.00
C PHE A 39 6.25 -27.86 -25.52
N MET A 40 6.21 -26.57 -25.21
CA MET A 40 5.91 -26.08 -23.87
C MET A 40 4.45 -26.38 -23.51
N PRO A 41 4.17 -27.13 -22.44
CA PRO A 41 2.80 -27.30 -21.94
C PRO A 41 2.28 -25.97 -21.40
N MET A 42 0.96 -25.78 -21.34
CA MET A 42 0.35 -24.59 -20.73
C MET A 42 -0.79 -25.00 -19.82
N PHE A 43 -0.91 -24.35 -18.67
CA PHE A 43 -2.09 -24.49 -17.81
C PHE A 43 -3.32 -23.91 -18.50
N ARG A 44 -4.50 -24.44 -18.21
CA ARG A 44 -5.76 -23.95 -18.79
C ARG A 44 -6.32 -22.80 -17.96
N ARG A 45 -6.38 -21.60 -18.55
CA ARG A 45 -6.91 -20.38 -17.90
C ARG A 45 -7.65 -19.52 -18.92
N ASP A 46 -8.48 -18.60 -18.45
CA ASP A 46 -9.32 -17.80 -19.35
C ASP A 46 -8.52 -17.05 -20.43
N GLU A 47 -7.33 -16.57 -20.07
CA GLU A 47 -6.43 -15.83 -20.95
C GLU A 47 -5.91 -16.64 -22.15
N ASN A 48 -5.96 -17.97 -22.10
CA ASN A 48 -5.58 -18.84 -23.22
C ASN A 48 -6.73 -19.68 -23.78
N THR A 49 -7.85 -19.81 -23.08
CA THR A 49 -9.02 -20.54 -23.57
C THR A 49 -10.12 -19.63 -24.13
N ASN A 50 -10.18 -18.36 -23.70
CA ASN A 50 -11.26 -17.40 -23.98
C ASN A 50 -12.67 -17.96 -23.69
N ALA A 51 -12.76 -18.91 -22.75
CA ALA A 51 -13.99 -19.63 -22.45
C ALA A 51 -14.63 -19.17 -21.13
N GLY A 52 -13.99 -18.27 -20.38
CA GLY A 52 -14.43 -17.83 -19.06
C GLY A 52 -14.79 -18.99 -18.15
N THR A 53 -15.85 -18.82 -17.38
CA THR A 53 -16.39 -19.84 -16.46
C THR A 53 -17.02 -21.06 -17.16
N SER A 54 -17.00 -21.13 -18.50
CA SER A 54 -17.54 -22.27 -19.24
C SER A 54 -16.50 -23.37 -19.51
N ASP A 55 -15.21 -23.12 -19.28
CA ASP A 55 -14.18 -24.15 -19.39
C ASP A 55 -14.23 -25.10 -18.19
N ARG A 56 -14.70 -26.32 -18.43
CA ARG A 56 -14.79 -27.39 -17.43
C ARG A 56 -13.43 -27.85 -16.90
N TYR A 57 -12.34 -27.50 -17.59
CA TYR A 57 -10.97 -27.82 -17.21
C TYR A 57 -10.16 -26.56 -16.95
N GLN A 58 -10.80 -25.48 -16.50
CA GLN A 58 -10.09 -24.30 -16.02
C GLN A 58 -9.37 -24.63 -14.71
N CYS A 59 -8.11 -24.22 -14.59
CA CYS A 59 -7.41 -24.23 -13.31
C CYS A 59 -8.03 -23.20 -12.37
N ALA A 60 -8.41 -23.63 -11.17
CA ALA A 60 -9.05 -22.77 -10.16
C ALA A 60 -8.85 -23.36 -8.76
N ILE A 61 -9.33 -22.66 -7.73
CA ILE A 61 -9.56 -23.30 -6.43
C ILE A 61 -10.56 -24.46 -6.61
N ALA A 62 -10.36 -25.57 -5.91
CA ALA A 62 -11.09 -26.80 -6.16
C ALA A 62 -12.61 -26.63 -6.02
N SER A 63 -13.05 -25.83 -5.04
CA SER A 63 -14.46 -25.49 -4.83
C SER A 63 -15.14 -24.80 -6.02
N GLU A 64 -14.37 -24.14 -6.90
CA GLU A 64 -14.86 -23.45 -8.09
C GLU A 64 -14.58 -24.22 -9.39
N ALA A 65 -13.67 -25.19 -9.35
CA ALA A 65 -13.32 -26.02 -10.48
C ALA A 65 -14.43 -27.05 -10.78
N PRO A 66 -15.11 -27.00 -11.94
CA PRO A 66 -16.32 -27.79 -12.20
C PRO A 66 -16.14 -29.32 -12.10
N ASN A 67 -14.92 -29.80 -12.36
CA ASN A 67 -14.57 -31.21 -12.38
C ASN A 67 -13.61 -31.61 -11.25
N SER A 68 -13.44 -30.78 -10.22
CA SER A 68 -12.63 -31.20 -9.07
C SER A 68 -13.39 -32.18 -8.19
N ALA A 69 -12.66 -33.15 -7.63
CA ALA A 69 -13.20 -34.05 -6.62
C ALA A 69 -13.23 -33.41 -5.22
N SER A 70 -12.42 -32.37 -5.00
CA SER A 70 -12.40 -31.61 -3.75
C SER A 70 -13.39 -30.44 -3.81
N LYS A 71 -13.96 -30.13 -2.64
CA LYS A 71 -14.85 -28.97 -2.42
C LYS A 71 -14.20 -27.92 -1.54
N TYR A 72 -12.95 -28.13 -1.12
CA TYR A 72 -12.26 -27.25 -0.21
C TYR A 72 -11.75 -26.01 -0.96
N VAL A 73 -11.92 -24.85 -0.34
CA VAL A 73 -11.47 -23.56 -0.91
C VAL A 73 -9.96 -23.38 -0.84
N ASN A 74 -9.26 -24.21 -0.04
CA ASN A 74 -7.80 -24.25 0.07
C ASN A 74 -7.16 -25.42 -0.68
N ASP A 75 -7.89 -26.06 -1.59
CA ASP A 75 -7.30 -26.97 -2.56
C ASP A 75 -7.23 -26.27 -3.92
N VAL A 76 -6.23 -26.60 -4.73
CA VAL A 76 -6.08 -26.05 -6.08
C VAL A 76 -6.14 -27.17 -7.11
N GLN A 77 -7.04 -27.02 -8.06
CA GLN A 77 -7.18 -27.93 -9.18
C GLN A 77 -6.47 -27.35 -10.41
N LEU A 78 -5.51 -28.12 -10.93
CA LEU A 78 -4.74 -27.78 -12.13
C LEU A 78 -5.11 -28.71 -13.29
N TYR A 79 -5.05 -28.14 -14.50
CA TYR A 79 -5.23 -28.80 -15.79
C TYR A 79 -4.28 -28.19 -16.82
N TRP A 80 -3.73 -29.00 -17.72
CA TRP A 80 -2.85 -28.51 -18.78
C TRP A 80 -3.06 -29.25 -20.10
N TYR A 81 -2.51 -28.68 -21.18
CA TYR A 81 -2.48 -29.32 -22.48
C TYR A 81 -1.39 -30.38 -22.55
N GLY A 82 -1.78 -31.60 -22.95
CA GLY A 82 -0.85 -32.68 -23.23
C GLY A 82 0.09 -32.35 -24.39
N VAL A 83 1.30 -32.91 -24.33
CA VAL A 83 2.38 -32.72 -25.30
C VAL A 83 2.72 -34.10 -25.87
N ASN A 84 2.53 -34.25 -27.17
CA ASN A 84 2.76 -35.52 -27.84
C ASN A 84 4.24 -35.94 -27.73
N GLY A 85 4.48 -37.21 -27.40
CA GLY A 85 5.83 -37.76 -27.23
C GLY A 85 6.51 -37.42 -25.89
N ALA A 86 5.83 -36.73 -24.96
CA ALA A 86 6.33 -36.53 -23.61
C ALA A 86 6.39 -37.86 -22.84
N SER A 87 7.44 -38.04 -22.04
CA SER A 87 7.58 -39.15 -21.08
C SER A 87 6.92 -38.85 -19.73
N GLY A 88 6.52 -37.60 -19.50
CA GLY A 88 5.84 -37.11 -18.31
C GLY A 88 5.86 -35.60 -18.22
N TYR A 89 5.43 -35.07 -17.07
CA TYR A 89 5.45 -33.65 -16.75
C TYR A 89 6.13 -33.41 -15.42
N ARG A 90 7.01 -32.42 -15.34
CA ARG A 90 7.48 -31.91 -14.04
C ARG A 90 6.62 -30.71 -13.66
N LEU A 91 5.98 -30.80 -12.50
CA LEU A 91 5.13 -29.77 -11.93
C LEU A 91 5.82 -29.18 -10.71
N GLN A 92 5.90 -27.85 -10.65
CA GLN A 92 6.42 -27.12 -9.52
C GLN A 92 5.41 -26.11 -8.98
N ALA A 93 5.47 -25.82 -7.68
CA ALA A 93 4.75 -24.72 -7.07
C ALA A 93 5.59 -24.02 -5.99
N LYS A 94 5.33 -22.73 -5.78
CA LYS A 94 5.86 -21.92 -4.69
C LYS A 94 4.78 -21.00 -4.13
N ILE A 95 5.01 -20.42 -2.96
CA ILE A 95 4.18 -19.31 -2.47
C ILE A 95 4.46 -18.08 -3.35
N GLN A 96 3.42 -17.32 -3.69
CA GLN A 96 3.56 -16.13 -4.51
C GLN A 96 4.45 -15.11 -3.81
N GLY A 97 5.52 -14.68 -4.49
CA GLY A 97 6.48 -13.71 -3.96
C GLY A 97 7.72 -14.33 -3.28
N THR A 98 7.82 -15.65 -3.20
CA THR A 98 9.05 -16.35 -2.76
C THR A 98 9.91 -16.81 -3.95
N GLU A 99 11.03 -17.49 -3.72
CA GLU A 99 11.94 -17.94 -4.78
C GLU A 99 11.69 -19.40 -5.21
N TRP A 100 11.80 -19.69 -6.51
CA TRP A 100 11.54 -21.04 -7.03
C TRP A 100 12.57 -22.09 -6.57
N THR A 101 13.80 -21.66 -6.32
CA THR A 101 14.93 -22.56 -5.99
C THR A 101 14.96 -22.94 -4.51
N THR A 102 14.52 -22.05 -3.62
CA THR A 102 14.60 -22.23 -2.16
C THR A 102 13.25 -22.51 -1.51
N ASP A 103 12.15 -22.01 -2.10
CA ASP A 103 10.82 -22.00 -1.45
C ASP A 103 9.78 -22.82 -2.23
N CYS A 104 10.26 -23.84 -2.94
CA CYS A 104 9.41 -24.76 -3.68
C CYS A 104 8.58 -25.60 -2.71
N VAL A 105 7.25 -25.46 -2.77
CA VAL A 105 6.30 -26.23 -1.93
C VAL A 105 5.80 -27.49 -2.62
N LEU A 106 6.10 -27.65 -3.90
CA LEU A 106 5.76 -28.83 -4.71
C LEU A 106 6.80 -28.99 -5.81
N ASP A 107 7.43 -30.16 -5.92
CA ASP A 107 8.22 -30.55 -7.10
C ASP A 107 7.99 -32.04 -7.35
N THR A 108 7.21 -32.34 -8.38
CA THR A 108 6.80 -33.72 -8.65
C THR A 108 6.82 -34.03 -10.14
N ILE A 109 7.03 -35.30 -10.47
CA ILE A 109 6.96 -35.83 -11.82
C ILE A 109 5.68 -36.63 -11.97
N LEU A 110 4.89 -36.24 -12.96
CA LEU A 110 3.60 -36.84 -13.31
C LEU A 110 3.74 -37.67 -14.59
N PRO A 111 3.01 -38.78 -14.71
CA PRO A 111 3.06 -39.63 -15.90
C PRO A 111 2.42 -38.91 -17.11
N PRO A 112 2.74 -39.33 -18.35
CA PRO A 112 2.39 -38.58 -19.55
C PRO A 112 0.89 -38.61 -19.88
N ASP A 113 0.13 -39.55 -19.32
CA ASP A 113 -1.32 -39.66 -19.45
C ASP A 113 -2.09 -38.85 -18.39
N GLN A 114 -1.41 -38.35 -17.36
CA GLN A 114 -2.01 -37.47 -16.36
C GLN A 114 -1.94 -36.02 -16.84
N LEU A 115 -3.12 -35.39 -17.00
CA LEU A 115 -3.27 -34.00 -17.47
C LEU A 115 -4.00 -33.10 -16.44
N SER A 116 -4.13 -33.59 -15.22
CA SER A 116 -4.69 -32.87 -14.09
C SER A 116 -3.93 -33.19 -12.82
N PHE A 117 -3.94 -32.25 -11.88
CA PHE A 117 -3.33 -32.42 -10.56
C PHE A 117 -4.17 -31.67 -9.53
N LEU A 118 -4.48 -32.32 -8.41
CA LEU A 118 -5.13 -31.69 -7.27
C LEU A 118 -4.05 -31.47 -6.20
N HIS A 119 -3.78 -30.20 -5.89
CA HIS A 119 -2.86 -29.81 -4.83
C HIS A 119 -3.70 -29.53 -3.58
N GLU A 120 -3.68 -30.46 -2.64
CA GLU A 120 -4.56 -30.47 -1.47
C GLU A 120 -3.90 -29.85 -0.23
N ASP A 121 -4.76 -29.42 0.70
CA ASP A 121 -4.40 -28.96 2.05
C ASP A 121 -3.37 -27.82 2.00
N LEU A 122 -3.65 -26.84 1.15
CA LEU A 122 -2.86 -25.63 1.08
C LEU A 122 -3.31 -24.65 2.14
N GLN A 123 -2.49 -23.64 2.39
CA GLN A 123 -2.91 -22.57 3.26
C GLN A 123 -3.94 -21.66 2.62
N TYR A 124 -4.93 -21.25 3.43
CA TYR A 124 -5.96 -20.27 3.08
C TYR A 124 -5.40 -18.87 2.76
N SER A 125 -6.18 -18.08 1.99
CA SER A 125 -5.85 -16.71 1.57
C SER A 125 -4.43 -16.54 1.00
N THR A 126 -3.85 -17.59 0.42
CA THR A 126 -2.46 -17.64 -0.02
C THR A 126 -2.39 -17.81 -1.53
N GLY A 127 -1.63 -16.95 -2.20
CA GLY A 127 -1.29 -17.11 -3.61
C GLY A 127 -0.25 -18.20 -3.80
N TYR A 128 -0.50 -19.14 -4.69
CA TYR A 128 0.48 -20.15 -5.12
C TYR A 128 0.80 -19.98 -6.59
N SER A 129 2.08 -19.80 -6.91
CA SER A 129 2.55 -19.77 -8.29
C SER A 129 2.91 -21.18 -8.74
N TYR A 130 2.50 -21.55 -9.96
CA TYR A 130 2.69 -22.89 -10.52
C TYR A 130 3.48 -22.85 -11.82
N ALA A 131 4.35 -23.84 -12.03
CA ALA A 131 5.14 -23.99 -13.24
C ALA A 131 5.14 -25.44 -13.73
N ILE A 132 5.21 -25.64 -15.05
CA ILE A 132 5.16 -26.98 -15.65
C ILE A 132 6.11 -27.11 -16.84
N GLN A 133 6.75 -28.28 -16.96
CA GLN A 133 7.64 -28.65 -18.05
C GLN A 133 7.30 -30.05 -18.57
N ALA A 134 7.29 -30.23 -19.90
CA ALA A 134 7.17 -31.55 -20.51
C ALA A 134 8.55 -32.23 -20.56
N LEU A 135 8.61 -33.48 -20.09
CA LEU A 135 9.82 -34.28 -20.03
C LEU A 135 9.99 -35.09 -21.31
N SER A 136 11.20 -35.09 -21.86
CA SER A 136 11.53 -35.79 -23.09
C SER A 136 12.12 -37.16 -22.82
N PRO A 137 11.72 -38.20 -23.57
CA PRO A 137 12.40 -39.51 -23.50
C PRO A 137 13.86 -39.43 -23.98
N LYS A 138 14.28 -38.35 -24.66
CA LYS A 138 15.67 -38.12 -25.10
C LYS A 138 16.58 -37.54 -24.00
N GLY A 139 16.05 -37.18 -22.83
CA GLY A 139 16.80 -36.59 -21.71
C GLY A 139 16.63 -35.07 -21.59
N ASP A 140 17.19 -34.50 -20.50
CA ASP A 140 16.84 -33.15 -20.02
C ASP A 140 17.14 -32.01 -20.99
N ALA A 141 18.17 -32.17 -21.82
CA ALA A 141 18.51 -31.21 -22.88
C ALA A 141 17.38 -31.01 -23.91
N TYR A 142 16.45 -31.96 -23.99
CA TYR A 142 15.32 -31.99 -24.92
C TYR A 142 13.96 -31.75 -24.25
N ASN A 143 13.94 -31.51 -22.93
CA ASN A 143 12.71 -31.10 -22.24
C ASN A 143 12.19 -29.78 -22.84
N SER A 144 10.89 -29.53 -22.68
CA SER A 144 10.32 -28.26 -23.12
C SER A 144 10.90 -27.08 -22.33
N LYS A 145 10.63 -25.85 -22.77
CA LYS A 145 10.72 -24.69 -21.86
C LYS A 145 9.69 -24.84 -20.72
N TRP A 146 9.94 -24.15 -19.61
CA TRP A 146 8.98 -24.04 -18.51
C TRP A 146 7.88 -23.05 -18.87
N TYR A 147 6.64 -23.40 -18.54
CA TYR A 147 5.53 -22.45 -18.48
C TYR A 147 5.27 -22.06 -17.03
N GLY A 148 4.92 -20.80 -16.77
CA GLY A 148 4.45 -20.34 -15.46
C GLY A 148 5.50 -19.63 -14.58
N TYR A 149 6.73 -19.50 -15.06
CA TYR A 149 7.79 -18.71 -14.40
C TYR A 149 7.69 -17.20 -14.68
N GLY A 150 6.76 -16.75 -15.52
CA GLY A 150 6.50 -15.33 -15.77
C GLY A 150 5.95 -14.58 -14.56
N ASP A 151 5.72 -13.28 -14.73
CA ASP A 151 5.24 -12.37 -13.69
C ASP A 151 3.91 -11.68 -14.09
N GLY A 152 3.42 -10.75 -13.25
CA GLY A 152 2.19 -9.99 -13.51
C GLY A 152 2.22 -9.10 -14.76
N SER A 153 3.40 -8.78 -15.30
CA SER A 153 3.59 -8.06 -16.57
C SER A 153 3.61 -9.02 -17.76
N HIS A 154 3.95 -10.28 -17.54
CA HIS A 154 3.95 -11.37 -18.51
C HIS A 154 2.76 -12.31 -18.30
N GLN A 155 1.55 -11.75 -18.25
CA GLN A 155 0.30 -12.45 -17.88
C GLN A 155 0.02 -13.74 -18.67
N LYS A 156 0.60 -13.90 -19.85
CA LYS A 156 0.45 -15.08 -20.72
C LYS A 156 1.33 -16.28 -20.33
N ASP A 157 2.38 -16.05 -19.53
CA ASP A 157 3.34 -17.06 -19.04
C ASP A 157 3.40 -17.10 -17.50
N TYR A 158 2.34 -16.59 -16.87
CA TYR A 158 2.17 -16.57 -15.42
C TYR A 158 1.08 -17.56 -15.04
N MET A 159 1.20 -18.22 -13.89
CA MET A 159 0.11 -19.00 -13.32
C MET A 159 0.14 -18.84 -11.81
N THR A 160 -0.87 -18.19 -11.24
CA THR A 160 -1.04 -18.12 -9.79
C THR A 160 -2.51 -18.22 -9.45
N ILE A 161 -2.81 -19.07 -8.47
CA ILE A 161 -4.15 -19.21 -7.90
C ILE A 161 -4.04 -18.87 -6.42
N THR A 162 -4.89 -17.95 -5.97
CA THR A 162 -5.06 -17.64 -4.55
C THR A 162 -6.16 -18.54 -3.99
N THR A 163 -5.84 -19.31 -2.96
CA THR A 163 -6.83 -20.09 -2.21
C THR A 163 -7.88 -19.18 -1.57
N GLY A 164 -9.09 -19.69 -1.32
CA GLY A 164 -10.15 -18.93 -0.67
C GLY A 164 -9.82 -18.51 0.77
N GLU A 165 -10.64 -17.59 1.29
CA GLU A 165 -10.53 -17.14 2.66
C GLU A 165 -10.74 -18.29 3.65
N ARG A 166 -9.99 -18.25 4.76
CA ARG A 166 -10.24 -19.17 5.87
C ARG A 166 -11.60 -18.82 6.48
N TYR A 167 -12.41 -19.84 6.73
CA TYR A 167 -13.61 -19.68 7.55
C TYR A 167 -13.25 -19.13 8.94
N ALA A 168 -14.25 -18.57 9.64
CA ALA A 168 -14.06 -18.07 10.99
C ALA A 168 -13.63 -19.21 11.94
N VAL A 169 -12.63 -18.94 12.78
CA VAL A 169 -12.15 -19.82 13.85
C VAL A 169 -12.30 -19.12 15.21
N PRO A 170 -12.49 -19.85 16.32
CA PRO A 170 -12.60 -19.25 17.64
C PRO A 170 -11.26 -18.70 18.14
N ASP A 171 -11.32 -17.60 18.88
CA ASP A 171 -10.15 -16.95 19.51
C ASP A 171 -9.81 -17.64 20.84
N VAL A 172 -9.15 -18.79 20.75
CA VAL A 172 -8.85 -19.65 21.91
C VAL A 172 -7.56 -19.25 22.61
N PHE A 173 -6.51 -18.86 21.87
CA PHE A 173 -5.15 -18.66 22.38
C PHE A 173 -4.72 -17.19 22.39
N TRP A 174 -3.98 -16.76 23.42
CA TRP A 174 -3.32 -15.45 23.43
C TRP A 174 -2.06 -15.43 24.32
N PRO A 175 -1.00 -14.70 23.92
CA PRO A 175 0.17 -14.50 24.76
C PRO A 175 -0.10 -13.48 25.89
N SER A 176 0.61 -13.64 27.00
CA SER A 176 0.73 -12.66 28.09
C SER A 176 2.10 -12.80 28.75
N GLU A 177 2.47 -11.86 29.61
CA GLU A 177 3.72 -11.94 30.39
C GLU A 177 4.96 -12.20 29.49
N VAL A 178 4.97 -11.59 28.29
CA VAL A 178 6.08 -11.72 27.34
C VAL A 178 7.30 -11.00 27.91
N THR A 179 8.40 -11.73 28.08
CA THR A 179 9.70 -11.18 28.50
C THR A 179 10.70 -11.26 27.33
N GLU A 180 12.00 -11.15 27.61
CA GLU A 180 13.05 -11.35 26.60
C GLU A 180 13.20 -12.82 26.18
N SER A 181 12.80 -13.78 27.02
CA SER A 181 13.05 -15.21 26.76
C SER A 181 11.94 -16.15 27.22
N THR A 182 10.88 -15.62 27.81
CA THR A 182 9.73 -16.39 28.29
C THR A 182 8.41 -15.77 27.84
N VAL A 183 7.38 -16.60 27.71
CA VAL A 183 6.01 -16.16 27.47
C VAL A 183 5.04 -17.10 28.17
N ARG A 184 3.94 -16.55 28.70
CA ARG A 184 2.76 -17.31 29.07
C ARG A 184 1.78 -17.35 27.90
N VAL A 185 1.47 -18.54 27.41
CA VAL A 185 0.37 -18.74 26.44
C VAL A 185 -0.87 -19.14 27.23
N ASN A 186 -1.84 -18.22 27.30
CA ASN A 186 -3.14 -18.52 27.90
C ASN A 186 -4.07 -19.10 26.84
N PHE A 187 -5.08 -19.82 27.32
CA PHE A 187 -6.18 -20.27 26.48
C PHE A 187 -7.48 -20.37 27.25
N ASN A 188 -8.59 -20.13 26.54
CA ASN A 188 -9.94 -20.42 27.03
C ASN A 188 -10.55 -21.51 26.16
N PRO A 189 -10.66 -22.75 26.66
CA PRO A 189 -11.20 -23.85 25.88
C PRO A 189 -12.72 -23.80 25.81
N THR A 190 -13.41 -22.96 26.57
CA THR A 190 -14.88 -22.96 26.66
C THR A 190 -15.53 -22.67 25.31
N VAL A 191 -16.48 -23.52 24.91
CA VAL A 191 -17.28 -23.31 23.70
C VAL A 191 -18.37 -22.29 23.99
N GLU A 192 -18.45 -21.26 23.15
CA GLU A 192 -19.43 -20.20 23.26
C GLU A 192 -20.83 -20.63 22.75
N ASP A 193 -21.88 -20.03 23.32
CA ASP A 193 -23.24 -20.27 22.86
C ASP A 193 -23.40 -19.84 21.39
N GLY A 194 -23.94 -20.75 20.57
CA GLY A 194 -24.13 -20.52 19.13
C GLY A 194 -22.90 -20.80 18.26
N SER A 195 -21.81 -21.34 18.82
CA SER A 195 -20.58 -21.66 18.08
C SER A 195 -20.80 -22.58 16.86
N GLU A 196 -21.74 -23.53 16.91
CA GLU A 196 -22.09 -24.36 15.73
C GLU A 196 -22.63 -23.55 14.55
N THR A 197 -23.23 -22.39 14.81
CA THR A 197 -23.72 -21.47 13.76
C THR A 197 -22.62 -20.49 13.34
N THR A 198 -21.91 -19.92 14.31
CA THR A 198 -20.84 -18.93 14.06
C THR A 198 -19.64 -19.54 13.33
N TYR A 199 -19.26 -20.76 13.71
CA TYR A 199 -18.09 -21.49 13.21
C TYR A 199 -18.49 -22.75 12.43
N ARG A 200 -19.67 -22.74 11.79
CA ARG A 200 -20.21 -23.90 11.05
C ARG A 200 -19.17 -24.55 10.14
N ASP A 201 -18.49 -23.75 9.32
CA ASP A 201 -17.55 -24.26 8.33
C ASP A 201 -16.28 -24.86 9.00
N PHE A 202 -15.92 -24.40 10.21
CA PHE A 202 -14.84 -24.99 11.01
C PHE A 202 -15.24 -26.36 11.56
N PHE A 203 -16.49 -26.52 12.00
CA PHE A 203 -17.04 -27.83 12.35
C PHE A 203 -17.09 -28.77 11.14
N GLU A 204 -17.52 -28.29 9.97
CA GLU A 204 -17.52 -29.07 8.72
C GLU A 204 -16.10 -29.47 8.30
N ALA A 205 -15.08 -28.67 8.64
CA ALA A 205 -13.67 -28.97 8.44
C ALA A 205 -13.08 -29.96 9.46
N GLY A 206 -13.86 -30.34 10.49
CA GLY A 206 -13.50 -31.38 11.46
C GLY A 206 -13.23 -30.89 12.88
N ALA A 207 -13.49 -29.62 13.22
CA ALA A 207 -13.34 -29.14 14.58
C ALA A 207 -14.16 -29.98 15.57
N GLU A 208 -13.57 -30.32 16.72
CA GLU A 208 -14.16 -31.19 17.73
C GLU A 208 -14.40 -30.42 19.03
N THR A 209 -15.50 -30.75 19.70
CA THR A 209 -15.79 -30.28 21.07
C THR A 209 -16.04 -31.47 21.98
N ALA A 210 -15.64 -31.36 23.24
CA ALA A 210 -15.87 -32.36 24.27
C ALA A 210 -16.19 -31.67 25.60
N ASN A 211 -17.29 -32.07 26.25
CA ASN A 211 -17.71 -31.52 27.54
C ASN A 211 -17.86 -29.98 27.58
N GLY A 212 -18.28 -29.37 26.47
CA GLY A 212 -18.40 -27.90 26.37
C GLY A 212 -17.07 -27.18 26.16
N GLU A 213 -15.99 -27.91 25.84
CA GLU A 213 -14.67 -27.37 25.50
C GLU A 213 -14.25 -27.70 24.07
N TRP A 214 -13.49 -26.79 23.46
CA TRP A 214 -12.73 -26.99 22.23
C TRP A 214 -11.60 -28.02 22.46
N VAL A 215 -11.51 -29.00 21.57
CA VAL A 215 -10.47 -30.05 21.64
C VAL A 215 -9.19 -29.54 20.98
N PHE A 216 -8.07 -29.62 21.70
CA PHE A 216 -6.72 -29.37 21.19
C PHE A 216 -5.70 -30.14 22.07
N ASP A 217 -4.67 -30.71 21.45
CA ASP A 217 -3.67 -31.54 22.15
C ASP A 217 -2.26 -30.96 22.09
N GLU A 218 -2.06 -29.89 21.34
CA GLU A 218 -0.73 -29.31 21.13
C GLU A 218 -0.78 -27.80 20.96
N ILE A 219 0.19 -27.11 21.55
CA ILE A 219 0.50 -25.70 21.33
C ILE A 219 1.87 -25.62 20.65
N GLN A 220 1.97 -24.79 19.62
CA GLN A 220 3.22 -24.51 18.92
C GLN A 220 3.58 -23.03 18.99
N ILE A 221 4.87 -22.77 19.17
CA ILE A 221 5.51 -21.47 18.98
C ILE A 221 6.51 -21.63 17.84
N VAL A 222 6.16 -21.11 16.67
CA VAL A 222 6.92 -21.27 15.43
C VAL A 222 7.57 -19.95 15.06
N PRO A 223 8.85 -19.90 14.65
CA PRO A 223 9.44 -18.67 14.14
C PRO A 223 8.71 -18.12 12.92
N THR A 224 8.66 -16.80 12.83
CA THR A 224 8.28 -16.10 11.60
C THR A 224 9.40 -16.14 10.56
N ALA A 225 9.09 -15.77 9.32
CA ALA A 225 10.08 -15.62 8.26
C ALA A 225 11.02 -14.42 8.47
N ASP A 226 10.77 -13.55 9.46
CA ASP A 226 11.75 -12.55 9.89
C ASP A 226 12.92 -13.24 10.64
N ASN A 227 12.69 -14.39 11.28
CA ASN A 227 13.70 -15.14 12.03
C ASN A 227 13.63 -16.66 11.79
N PRO A 228 13.70 -17.14 10.53
CA PRO A 228 13.42 -18.53 10.16
C PRO A 228 14.41 -19.54 10.77
N GLN A 229 15.57 -19.06 11.22
CA GLN A 229 16.62 -19.85 11.86
C GLN A 229 16.33 -20.21 13.33
N LEU A 230 15.36 -19.57 13.98
CA LEU A 230 15.04 -19.84 15.39
C LEU A 230 14.31 -21.18 15.52
N GLU A 231 14.35 -21.77 16.71
CA GLU A 231 13.74 -23.08 16.93
C GLU A 231 12.23 -22.98 17.14
N THR A 232 11.50 -23.95 16.58
CA THR A 232 10.09 -24.19 16.91
C THR A 232 9.99 -24.89 18.27
N ILE A 233 9.15 -24.36 19.16
CA ILE A 233 8.85 -24.99 20.45
C ILE A 233 7.45 -25.60 20.39
N THR A 234 7.35 -26.88 20.74
CA THR A 234 6.09 -27.64 20.74
C THR A 234 5.81 -28.16 22.14
N HIS A 235 4.59 -27.97 22.63
CA HIS A 235 4.11 -28.47 23.92
C HIS A 235 2.86 -29.32 23.76
N LYS A 236 2.89 -30.54 24.30
CA LYS A 236 1.71 -31.41 24.38
C LYS A 236 0.87 -31.01 25.59
N VAL A 237 -0.38 -30.63 25.34
CA VAL A 237 -1.29 -30.12 26.37
C VAL A 237 -1.68 -31.23 27.34
N THR A 238 -1.45 -30.98 28.62
CA THR A 238 -1.79 -31.89 29.72
C THR A 238 -3.08 -31.46 30.42
N GLN A 239 -3.63 -32.31 31.28
CA GLN A 239 -4.79 -31.94 32.10
C GLN A 239 -4.45 -30.79 33.07
N ALA A 240 -3.23 -30.76 33.61
CA ALA A 240 -2.81 -29.67 34.51
C ALA A 240 -2.78 -28.33 33.79
N ASP A 241 -2.36 -28.31 32.52
CA ASP A 241 -2.40 -27.09 31.69
C ASP A 241 -3.85 -26.64 31.50
N ARG A 242 -4.77 -27.56 31.20
CA ARG A 242 -6.20 -27.27 31.07
C ARG A 242 -6.80 -26.70 32.35
N ASP A 243 -6.46 -27.28 33.50
CA ASP A 243 -6.94 -26.83 34.81
C ASP A 243 -6.41 -25.42 35.16
N ASN A 244 -5.20 -25.07 34.69
CA ASN A 244 -4.59 -23.76 34.89
C ASN A 244 -5.07 -22.70 33.87
N GLY A 245 -5.42 -23.12 32.65
CA GLY A 245 -5.79 -22.24 31.53
C GLY A 245 -4.59 -21.58 30.82
N TYR A 246 -3.36 -22.05 31.07
CA TYR A 246 -2.15 -21.51 30.43
C TYR A 246 -0.98 -22.51 30.45
N VAL A 247 0.03 -22.23 29.61
CA VAL A 247 1.35 -22.87 29.60
C VAL A 247 2.43 -21.79 29.57
N ASP A 248 3.45 -21.94 30.42
CA ASP A 248 4.63 -21.07 30.42
C ASP A 248 5.72 -21.70 29.54
N PHE A 249 6.25 -20.92 28.60
CA PHE A 249 7.31 -21.31 27.68
C PHE A 249 8.60 -20.54 28.02
N GLU A 250 9.72 -21.24 27.95
CA GLU A 250 11.07 -20.71 28.17
C GLU A 250 11.98 -21.01 26.97
N GLY A 251 13.16 -20.39 26.92
CA GLY A 251 14.17 -20.65 25.89
C GLY A 251 13.93 -19.92 24.58
N LEU A 252 13.05 -18.92 24.57
CA LEU A 252 12.84 -18.05 23.42
C LEU A 252 13.99 -17.03 23.31
N THR A 253 14.24 -16.55 22.09
CA THR A 253 15.31 -15.59 21.82
C THR A 253 14.79 -14.16 21.91
N SER A 254 15.50 -13.28 22.62
CA SER A 254 15.18 -11.84 22.70
C SER A 254 15.05 -11.23 21.32
N ASN A 255 14.08 -10.31 21.17
CA ASN A 255 13.65 -9.70 19.90
C ASN A 255 13.21 -10.69 18.80
N GLY A 256 13.18 -11.99 19.07
CA GLY A 256 12.72 -13.01 18.14
C GLY A 256 11.24 -12.86 17.86
N SER A 257 10.86 -13.08 16.61
CA SER A 257 9.50 -12.96 16.11
C SER A 257 8.91 -14.36 15.86
N TYR A 258 7.81 -14.66 16.53
CA TYR A 258 7.16 -15.97 16.58
C TYR A 258 5.65 -15.88 16.29
N VAL A 259 5.06 -17.03 15.92
CA VAL A 259 3.63 -17.26 15.78
C VAL A 259 3.22 -18.34 16.79
N ILE A 260 2.16 -18.05 17.55
CA ILE A 260 1.57 -18.95 18.54
C ILE A 260 0.23 -19.45 18.00
N TYR A 261 0.01 -20.76 18.07
CA TYR A 261 -1.29 -21.37 17.83
C TYR A 261 -1.41 -22.73 18.51
N GLY A 262 -2.63 -23.11 18.87
CA GLY A 262 -2.95 -24.48 19.25
C GLY A 262 -3.55 -25.27 18.10
N GLN A 263 -3.51 -26.60 18.21
CA GLN A 263 -4.08 -27.49 17.19
C GLN A 263 -4.68 -28.78 17.74
N ASN A 264 -5.67 -29.31 17.00
CA ASN A 264 -6.26 -30.62 17.22
C ASN A 264 -5.70 -31.64 16.22
N ASN A 265 -4.73 -32.45 16.62
CA ASN A 265 -4.10 -33.44 15.75
C ASN A 265 -5.00 -34.63 15.40
N ASN A 266 -6.23 -34.71 15.91
CA ASN A 266 -7.25 -35.64 15.40
C ASN A 266 -7.77 -35.23 14.01
N VAL A 267 -7.69 -33.94 13.67
CA VAL A 267 -8.07 -33.41 12.35
C VAL A 267 -6.91 -33.62 11.39
N SER A 268 -7.18 -34.32 10.29
CA SER A 268 -6.15 -34.78 9.35
C SER A 268 -5.51 -33.65 8.53
N ARG A 269 -6.32 -32.69 8.10
CA ARG A 269 -5.90 -31.55 7.27
C ARG A 269 -5.17 -30.52 8.13
N TYR A 270 -3.94 -30.18 7.73
CA TYR A 270 -3.00 -29.41 8.53
C TYR A 270 -3.48 -28.00 8.82
N PHE A 271 -4.06 -27.31 7.84
CA PHE A 271 -4.56 -25.96 8.06
C PHE A 271 -5.95 -25.95 8.71
N ASP A 272 -6.67 -27.07 8.71
CA ASP A 272 -7.98 -27.20 9.36
C ASP A 272 -7.86 -27.53 10.86
N ARG A 273 -6.78 -28.19 11.30
CA ARG A 273 -6.58 -28.47 12.73
C ARG A 273 -6.21 -27.28 13.60
N GLN A 274 -5.78 -26.17 13.00
CA GLN A 274 -5.22 -25.02 13.72
C GLN A 274 -6.32 -24.12 14.27
N TYR A 275 -6.13 -23.56 15.46
CA TYR A 275 -7.01 -22.52 15.99
C TYR A 275 -6.56 -21.12 15.48
N ASN A 276 -6.92 -20.05 16.20
CA ASN A 276 -6.44 -18.71 15.93
C ASN A 276 -4.90 -18.63 16.02
N LYS A 277 -4.30 -17.81 15.15
CA LYS A 277 -2.85 -17.57 15.11
C LYS A 277 -2.55 -16.19 15.66
N VAL A 278 -1.61 -16.11 16.60
CA VAL A 278 -1.20 -14.85 17.22
C VAL A 278 0.29 -14.62 17.01
N MET A 279 0.65 -13.46 16.46
CA MET A 279 2.05 -13.03 16.39
C MET A 279 2.53 -12.55 17.75
N MET A 280 3.79 -12.83 18.05
CA MET A 280 4.48 -12.28 19.20
C MET A 280 5.93 -11.97 18.82
N ARG A 281 6.39 -10.76 19.11
CA ARG A 281 7.82 -10.46 19.18
C ARG A 281 8.25 -10.44 20.66
N MET A 282 9.35 -11.12 20.97
CA MET A 282 9.91 -11.11 22.33
C MET A 282 10.39 -9.72 22.68
N MET A 283 10.35 -9.38 23.96
CA MET A 283 10.80 -8.08 24.43
C MET A 283 12.32 -7.93 24.28
N GLY A 284 12.74 -6.68 24.22
CA GLY A 284 14.13 -6.26 24.35
C GLY A 284 14.18 -4.76 24.43
N GLU A 285 15.32 -4.24 24.88
CA GLU A 285 15.52 -2.80 25.05
C GLU A 285 16.17 -2.21 23.79
N PRO A 286 15.62 -1.12 23.21
CA PRO A 286 16.27 -0.38 22.14
C PRO A 286 17.68 0.04 22.53
N GLY A 287 18.63 -0.11 21.60
CA GLY A 287 19.99 0.40 21.80
C GLY A 287 20.06 1.92 21.73
N GLU A 288 21.26 2.46 22.00
CA GLU A 288 21.57 3.86 21.69
C GLU A 288 21.28 4.17 20.19
N PRO A 289 20.93 5.43 19.84
CA PRO A 289 20.71 5.80 18.45
C PRO A 289 21.89 5.44 17.54
N ILE A 290 21.60 4.91 16.36
CA ILE A 290 22.61 4.48 15.38
C ILE A 290 22.70 5.54 14.29
N ILE A 291 23.86 6.16 14.13
CA ILE A 291 24.12 7.05 13.00
C ILE A 291 24.43 6.20 11.76
N ILE A 292 23.69 6.41 10.68
CA ILE A 292 24.01 5.84 9.37
C ILE A 292 24.96 6.82 8.65
N PRO A 293 26.25 6.49 8.53
CA PRO A 293 27.22 7.41 7.95
C PRO A 293 26.93 7.65 6.46
N ALA A 294 26.99 8.91 6.04
CA ALA A 294 26.81 9.31 4.65
C ALA A 294 28.04 8.93 3.81
N THR A 295 28.08 7.67 3.38
CA THR A 295 29.13 7.12 2.52
C THR A 295 28.60 6.97 1.09
N VAL A 296 29.28 7.61 0.13
CA VAL A 296 28.97 7.48 -1.30
C VAL A 296 29.86 6.40 -1.90
N ASP A 297 29.26 5.39 -2.54
CA ASP A 297 30.00 4.40 -3.31
C ASP A 297 30.22 4.91 -4.74
N PRO A 298 31.46 5.22 -5.16
CA PRO A 298 31.73 5.66 -6.52
C PRO A 298 31.49 4.56 -7.58
N ASN A 299 31.36 3.29 -7.16
CA ASN A 299 31.13 2.14 -8.01
C ASN A 299 29.73 1.54 -7.82
N ASP A 300 28.78 2.32 -7.31
CA ASP A 300 27.43 1.85 -7.06
C ASP A 300 26.77 1.30 -8.34
N THR A 301 26.64 -0.02 -8.39
CA THR A 301 26.11 -0.73 -9.55
C THR A 301 24.62 -0.49 -9.75
N ILE A 302 23.89 -0.15 -8.69
CA ILE A 302 22.47 0.17 -8.77
C ILE A 302 22.29 1.53 -9.43
N LEU A 303 23.05 2.55 -9.02
CA LEU A 303 23.00 3.86 -9.67
C LEU A 303 23.42 3.78 -11.14
N ALA A 304 24.39 2.93 -11.47
CA ALA A 304 24.77 2.66 -12.86
C ALA A 304 23.62 2.00 -13.66
N GLN A 305 22.96 0.99 -13.10
CA GLN A 305 21.80 0.33 -13.71
C GLN A 305 20.57 1.25 -13.83
N ARG A 306 20.50 2.28 -12.99
CA ARG A 306 19.43 3.30 -12.99
C ARG A 306 19.80 4.57 -13.77
N TYR A 307 20.93 4.56 -14.49
CA TYR A 307 21.38 5.66 -15.36
C TYR A 307 21.62 6.99 -14.64
N VAL A 308 21.97 6.94 -13.35
CA VAL A 308 22.34 8.11 -12.54
C VAL A 308 23.71 7.92 -11.86
N PRO A 309 24.76 7.53 -12.61
CA PRO A 309 26.07 7.34 -12.03
C PRO A 309 26.58 8.66 -11.42
N GLY A 310 27.14 8.59 -10.21
CA GLY A 310 27.72 9.74 -9.51
C GLY A 310 26.75 10.54 -8.63
N LEU A 311 25.49 10.12 -8.49
CA LEU A 311 24.59 10.67 -7.46
C LEU A 311 25.26 10.58 -6.08
N GLN A 312 25.38 11.70 -5.38
CA GLN A 312 26.02 11.80 -4.07
C GLN A 312 25.03 11.41 -2.96
N ALA A 313 24.61 10.15 -2.94
CA ALA A 313 23.65 9.65 -1.97
C ALA A 313 24.05 8.29 -1.39
N THR A 314 23.67 8.03 -0.16
CA THR A 314 23.92 6.76 0.53
C THR A 314 22.71 5.84 0.47
N ARG A 315 22.90 4.59 0.07
CA ARG A 315 21.84 3.59 0.03
C ARG A 315 21.45 3.15 1.44
N ILE A 316 20.16 3.21 1.79
CA ILE A 316 19.67 2.84 3.14
C ILE A 316 18.65 1.70 3.16
N ASP A 317 18.04 1.33 2.02
CA ASP A 317 17.06 0.24 1.97
C ASP A 317 17.60 -1.08 2.57
N THR A 318 18.87 -1.42 2.30
CA THR A 318 19.50 -2.66 2.78
C THR A 318 19.71 -2.63 4.29
N VAL A 319 20.08 -1.47 4.85
CA VAL A 319 20.23 -1.30 6.31
C VAL A 319 18.89 -1.52 7.00
N LEU A 320 17.84 -0.89 6.47
CA LEU A 320 16.50 -0.98 7.02
C LEU A 320 15.90 -2.38 6.87
N THR A 321 16.04 -3.01 5.70
CA THR A 321 15.56 -4.38 5.46
C THR A 321 16.26 -5.39 6.38
N ASN A 322 17.58 -5.27 6.56
CA ASN A 322 18.31 -6.14 7.48
C ASN A 322 17.82 -5.99 8.93
N TYR A 323 17.52 -4.76 9.37
CA TYR A 323 16.99 -4.50 10.71
C TYR A 323 15.65 -5.19 10.98
N MET A 324 14.78 -5.34 9.97
CA MET A 324 13.45 -5.97 10.14
C MET A 324 13.56 -7.40 10.66
N GLY A 325 14.55 -8.16 10.16
CA GLY A 325 14.82 -9.55 10.57
C GLY A 325 15.93 -9.69 11.63
N ASP A 326 16.53 -8.59 12.09
CA ASP A 326 17.61 -8.65 13.08
C ASP A 326 17.03 -8.87 14.49
N ASN A 327 17.28 -10.04 15.08
CA ASN A 327 16.90 -10.36 16.45
C ASN A 327 17.96 -9.95 17.50
N THR A 328 19.08 -9.36 17.09
CA THR A 328 20.07 -8.78 18.01
C THR A 328 19.75 -7.33 18.37
N MET A 329 18.85 -6.70 17.63
CA MET A 329 18.39 -5.33 17.86
C MET A 329 16.92 -5.35 18.27
N ALA A 330 16.56 -4.59 19.30
CA ALA A 330 15.17 -4.48 19.70
C ALA A 330 14.34 -3.63 18.74
N GLU A 331 13.02 -3.87 18.78
CA GLU A 331 12.05 -3.00 18.12
C GLU A 331 12.04 -1.61 18.76
N GLY A 332 11.85 -0.55 17.96
CA GLY A 332 11.92 0.83 18.43
C GLY A 332 13.29 1.49 18.31
N GLN A 333 14.27 0.84 17.67
CA GLN A 333 15.59 1.42 17.39
C GLN A 333 15.48 2.77 16.67
N VAL A 334 16.32 3.72 17.08
CA VAL A 334 16.48 5.03 16.42
C VAL A 334 17.67 5.00 15.46
N PHE A 335 17.44 5.46 14.23
CA PHE A 335 18.44 5.67 13.20
C PHE A 335 18.57 7.16 12.88
N TYR A 336 19.77 7.70 13.09
CA TYR A 336 20.11 9.07 12.72
C TYR A 336 20.73 9.14 11.33
N LEU A 337 20.28 10.11 10.56
CA LEU A 337 20.85 10.50 9.28
C LEU A 337 21.62 11.81 9.44
N GLU A 338 22.81 11.91 8.84
CA GLU A 338 23.59 13.15 8.85
C GLU A 338 22.83 14.27 8.12
N GLY A 339 22.73 15.45 8.75
CA GLY A 339 22.00 16.58 8.19
C GLY A 339 22.65 17.14 6.92
N GLY A 340 21.83 17.60 5.98
CA GLY A 340 22.28 18.13 4.68
C GLY A 340 22.84 17.06 3.73
N LYS A 341 22.65 15.77 4.03
CA LYS A 341 23.08 14.64 3.19
C LYS A 341 21.90 13.96 2.50
N ASP A 342 22.18 13.37 1.35
CA ASP A 342 21.23 12.58 0.58
C ASP A 342 21.40 11.09 0.88
N TYR A 343 20.27 10.43 1.06
CA TYR A 343 20.13 9.00 1.19
C TYR A 343 19.11 8.51 0.18
N TYR A 344 19.12 7.23 -0.19
CA TYR A 344 18.12 6.69 -1.10
C TYR A 344 17.71 5.26 -0.80
N ILE A 345 16.49 4.94 -1.23
CA ILE A 345 15.99 3.58 -1.36
C ILE A 345 15.84 3.25 -2.85
N SER A 346 16.24 2.05 -3.24
CA SER A 346 16.16 1.55 -4.63
C SER A 346 15.13 0.43 -4.80
N THR A 347 14.66 -0.11 -3.68
CA THR A 347 13.59 -1.08 -3.57
C THR A 347 12.62 -0.63 -2.48
N ASN A 348 11.39 -1.14 -2.53
CA ASN A 348 10.46 -0.96 -1.43
C ASN A 348 11.03 -1.53 -0.13
N VAL A 349 10.85 -0.83 0.97
CA VAL A 349 11.26 -1.30 2.31
C VAL A 349 10.01 -1.78 3.04
N GLU A 350 9.92 -3.09 3.29
CA GLU A 350 8.83 -3.69 4.04
C GLU A 350 9.05 -3.46 5.54
N LEU A 351 8.07 -2.86 6.22
CA LEU A 351 8.14 -2.47 7.62
C LEU A 351 7.34 -3.49 8.45
N THR A 352 8.04 -4.44 9.07
CA THR A 352 7.48 -5.45 10.01
C THR A 352 7.89 -5.21 11.46
N LYS A 353 8.72 -4.18 11.69
CA LYS A 353 9.33 -3.83 12.98
C LYS A 353 9.39 -2.31 13.14
N GLY A 354 8.93 -1.82 14.28
CA GLY A 354 8.95 -0.41 14.68
C GLY A 354 10.36 0.16 14.72
N LEU A 355 10.50 1.43 14.35
CA LEU A 355 11.76 2.18 14.26
C LEU A 355 11.50 3.68 14.22
N THR A 356 12.53 4.46 14.51
CA THR A 356 12.56 5.91 14.22
C THR A 356 13.66 6.20 13.20
N ILE A 357 13.35 6.91 12.12
CA ILE A 357 14.33 7.53 11.24
C ILE A 357 14.21 9.04 11.39
N GLU A 358 15.32 9.68 11.76
CA GLU A 358 15.36 11.13 11.86
C GLU A 358 16.71 11.72 11.50
N THR A 359 16.74 13.02 11.18
CA THR A 359 18.01 13.73 11.05
C THR A 359 18.68 13.80 12.42
N ASN A 360 19.99 13.61 12.47
CA ASN A 360 20.79 13.80 13.67
C ASN A 360 20.48 15.19 14.29
N PRO A 361 19.95 15.25 15.52
CA PRO A 361 19.57 16.52 16.16
C PRO A 361 20.72 17.54 16.23
N GLU A 362 21.97 17.08 16.31
CA GLU A 362 23.15 17.95 16.35
C GLU A 362 23.39 18.69 15.03
N ASP A 363 22.91 18.13 13.91
CA ASP A 363 23.12 18.67 12.58
C ASP A 363 22.04 19.69 12.17
N LEU A 364 20.83 19.58 12.71
CA LEU A 364 19.69 20.43 12.32
C LEU A 364 20.00 21.94 12.33
N PRO A 365 20.65 22.53 13.35
CA PRO A 365 20.87 23.98 13.39
C PRO A 365 21.91 24.49 12.38
N THR A 366 22.77 23.62 11.85
CA THR A 366 23.96 24.04 11.05
C THR A 366 23.99 23.46 9.64
N LYS A 367 23.42 22.27 9.44
CA LYS A 367 23.38 21.56 8.16
C LYS A 367 21.98 21.37 7.61
N GLY A 368 20.95 21.58 8.43
CA GLY A 368 19.56 21.31 8.08
C GLY A 368 19.25 19.81 8.04
N ARG A 369 18.14 19.45 7.40
CA ARG A 369 17.64 18.07 7.37
C ARG A 369 18.40 17.18 6.39
N ALA A 370 18.47 15.90 6.71
CA ALA A 370 18.77 14.86 5.75
C ALA A 370 17.63 14.72 4.73
N ARG A 371 17.95 14.22 3.53
CA ARG A 371 16.99 13.93 2.48
C ARG A 371 16.99 12.45 2.10
N ILE A 372 15.81 11.86 2.00
CA ILE A 372 15.62 10.48 1.52
C ILE A 372 14.98 10.49 0.14
N LEU A 373 15.67 9.89 -0.83
CA LEU A 373 15.23 9.71 -2.19
C LEU A 373 14.41 8.42 -2.34
N LEU A 374 13.12 8.57 -2.63
CA LEU A 374 12.14 7.49 -2.77
C LEU A 374 12.16 6.92 -4.20
N GLY A 375 13.26 6.23 -4.52
CA GLY A 375 13.59 5.78 -5.87
C GLY A 375 14.61 6.70 -6.55
N VAL A 376 15.44 6.11 -7.42
CA VAL A 376 16.53 6.78 -8.13
C VAL A 376 16.57 6.40 -9.61
N GLY A 377 16.74 7.42 -10.47
CA GLY A 377 16.91 7.23 -11.90
C GLY A 377 15.69 6.65 -12.62
N ALA A 378 15.93 5.85 -13.66
CA ALA A 378 14.90 5.34 -14.55
C ALA A 378 15.15 3.86 -14.94
N SER A 379 14.15 3.22 -15.56
CA SER A 379 14.26 1.85 -16.08
C SER A 379 15.05 1.74 -17.39
N SER A 380 15.31 2.87 -18.06
CA SER A 380 16.06 2.95 -19.32
C SER A 380 16.90 4.24 -19.43
N GLU A 381 17.93 4.21 -20.27
CA GLU A 381 18.83 5.36 -20.53
C GLU A 381 18.10 6.59 -21.09
N THR A 382 16.91 6.40 -21.67
CA THR A 382 16.06 7.50 -22.15
C THR A 382 15.48 8.35 -21.03
N MET A 383 15.57 7.90 -19.77
CA MET A 383 15.09 8.60 -18.58
C MET A 383 13.59 8.95 -18.62
N THR A 384 12.80 8.19 -19.38
CA THR A 384 11.37 8.46 -19.59
C THR A 384 10.46 7.80 -18.56
N ASP A 385 10.95 6.76 -17.88
CA ASP A 385 10.19 5.93 -16.96
C ASP A 385 10.91 5.89 -15.59
N PRO A 386 10.56 6.82 -14.68
CA PRO A 386 11.24 6.95 -13.40
C PRO A 386 11.15 5.69 -12.56
N SER A 387 12.21 5.35 -11.85
CA SER A 387 12.20 4.26 -10.89
C SER A 387 11.64 4.74 -9.56
N GLU A 388 10.71 3.96 -9.02
CA GLU A 388 9.91 4.34 -7.86
C GLU A 388 10.14 3.36 -6.72
N SER A 389 10.18 3.87 -5.50
CA SER A 389 10.27 3.04 -4.30
C SER A 389 9.55 3.74 -3.16
N ASN A 390 8.98 2.97 -2.25
CA ASN A 390 8.23 3.48 -1.12
C ASN A 390 8.43 2.60 0.11
N PHE A 391 8.01 3.09 1.27
CA PHE A 391 7.87 2.23 2.44
C PHE A 391 6.59 1.40 2.32
N ASN A 392 6.65 0.13 2.67
CA ASN A 392 5.49 -0.76 2.70
C ASN A 392 5.19 -1.11 4.15
N LEU A 393 3.98 -0.84 4.64
CA LEU A 393 3.58 -1.42 5.93
C LEU A 393 3.29 -2.91 5.72
N ALA A 394 3.86 -3.73 6.59
CA ALA A 394 3.86 -5.18 6.49
C ALA A 394 4.50 -5.70 5.18
N ARG A 395 4.40 -7.01 4.99
CA ARG A 395 4.86 -7.76 3.82
C ARG A 395 3.88 -8.87 3.48
N ASN A 396 4.06 -9.49 2.32
CA ASN A 396 3.39 -10.76 2.04
C ASN A 396 3.89 -11.84 3.02
N ALA A 397 3.06 -12.84 3.29
CA ALA A 397 3.54 -14.02 3.99
C ALA A 397 4.66 -14.70 3.20
N GLN A 398 5.71 -15.10 3.89
CA GLN A 398 6.86 -15.77 3.28
C GLN A 398 6.96 -17.23 3.72
N SER A 399 6.18 -17.63 4.74
CA SER A 399 6.05 -19.02 5.15
C SER A 399 4.60 -19.38 5.44
N SER A 400 4.34 -20.69 5.50
CA SER A 400 3.00 -21.16 5.81
C SER A 400 2.59 -20.96 7.29
N ALA A 401 3.54 -20.67 8.18
CA ALA A 401 3.22 -20.29 9.55
C ALA A 401 2.44 -18.96 9.58
N GLU A 402 2.72 -18.06 8.63
CA GLU A 402 2.35 -16.65 8.71
C GLU A 402 0.97 -16.30 8.12
N ASN A 403 0.45 -16.99 7.09
CA ASN A 403 -0.86 -16.56 6.58
C ASN A 403 -1.97 -16.75 7.62
N GLY A 404 -2.82 -15.74 7.73
CA GLY A 404 -3.88 -15.63 8.73
C GLY A 404 -3.43 -15.02 10.06
N MET A 405 -2.13 -14.75 10.26
CA MET A 405 -1.66 -14.01 11.42
C MET A 405 -1.86 -12.49 11.25
N MET A 406 -1.79 -11.78 12.37
CA MET A 406 -1.68 -10.32 12.40
C MET A 406 -0.33 -9.93 12.99
N LEU A 407 0.48 -9.19 12.25
CA LEU A 407 1.71 -8.57 12.75
C LEU A 407 1.36 -7.53 13.81
N THR A 408 2.04 -7.55 14.95
CA THR A 408 1.96 -6.47 15.94
C THR A 408 3.24 -5.67 15.85
N ILE A 409 3.12 -4.38 15.54
CA ILE A 409 4.24 -3.49 15.24
C ILE A 409 4.20 -2.32 16.22
N GLN A 410 5.33 -2.06 16.88
CA GLN A 410 5.53 -0.86 17.68
C GLN A 410 5.63 0.38 16.78
N ALA A 411 5.82 1.54 17.38
CA ALA A 411 5.79 2.80 16.66
C ALA A 411 6.79 2.85 15.48
N ILE A 412 6.32 3.38 14.35
CA ILE A 412 7.16 3.76 13.21
C ILE A 412 7.12 5.29 13.11
N LYS A 413 8.30 5.91 13.16
CA LYS A 413 8.43 7.37 13.22
C LYS A 413 9.40 7.89 12.17
N PHE A 414 8.97 8.93 11.46
CA PHE A 414 9.80 9.71 10.54
C PHE A 414 9.80 11.16 11.02
N ASN A 415 10.96 11.69 11.39
CA ASN A 415 11.06 13.02 11.98
C ASN A 415 12.16 13.85 11.31
N GLU A 416 11.87 15.11 11.01
CA GLU A 416 12.87 16.06 10.48
C GLU A 416 13.56 15.56 9.19
N ILE A 417 12.82 14.98 8.24
CA ILE A 417 13.36 14.48 6.96
C ILE A 417 12.73 15.19 5.76
N ASN A 418 13.54 15.45 4.74
CA ASN A 418 13.04 15.81 3.41
C ASN A 418 12.86 14.55 2.55
N PHE A 419 11.66 14.29 2.04
CA PHE A 419 11.33 13.16 1.17
C PHE A 419 10.99 13.63 -0.23
N GLN A 420 11.60 13.00 -1.23
CA GLN A 420 11.25 13.19 -2.63
C GLN A 420 11.76 12.01 -3.46
N PRO A 421 11.18 11.64 -4.60
CA PRO A 421 11.90 10.82 -5.55
C PRO A 421 13.04 11.62 -6.19
N GLN A 422 14.10 10.96 -6.67
CA GLN A 422 15.17 11.64 -7.42
C GLN A 422 14.69 12.17 -8.77
N MET A 423 13.71 11.49 -9.37
CA MET A 423 13.07 11.84 -10.63
C MET A 423 11.60 11.42 -10.59
N TYR A 424 10.72 12.24 -11.16
CA TYR A 424 9.29 11.94 -11.27
C TYR A 424 8.64 12.76 -12.39
N TYR A 425 7.51 12.28 -12.89
CA TYR A 425 6.67 13.01 -13.83
C TYR A 425 5.21 12.94 -13.40
N ASN A 426 4.53 14.09 -13.34
CA ASN A 426 3.08 14.11 -13.16
C ASN A 426 2.35 14.15 -14.52
N TYR A 427 1.02 14.14 -14.49
CA TYR A 427 0.20 14.20 -15.71
C TYR A 427 0.54 15.36 -16.64
N TRP A 428 0.88 16.54 -16.10
CA TRP A 428 1.19 17.74 -16.86
C TRP A 428 2.62 17.77 -17.38
N ASP A 429 3.57 17.11 -16.71
CA ASP A 429 4.90 16.87 -17.27
C ASP A 429 4.83 16.03 -18.56
N VAL A 430 3.80 15.20 -18.70
CA VAL A 430 3.58 14.35 -19.89
C VAL A 430 2.67 15.03 -20.93
N ASN A 431 1.52 15.56 -20.49
CA ASN A 431 0.43 15.99 -21.36
C ASN A 431 0.24 17.51 -21.41
N GLY A 432 0.94 18.26 -20.56
CA GLY A 432 0.85 19.71 -20.50
C GLY A 432 1.60 20.42 -21.63
N THR A 433 1.32 21.71 -21.80
CA THR A 433 2.11 22.58 -22.67
C THR A 433 3.56 22.59 -22.16
N GLY A 434 4.51 22.31 -23.05
CA GLY A 434 5.94 22.19 -22.70
C GLY A 434 6.30 20.87 -22.00
N GLY A 435 5.37 19.92 -21.87
CA GLY A 435 5.58 18.55 -21.41
C GLY A 435 6.15 17.63 -22.50
N ASN A 436 6.48 16.39 -22.11
CA ASN A 436 7.01 15.36 -22.98
C ASN A 436 6.14 14.09 -22.94
N SER A 437 5.44 13.80 -24.04
CA SER A 437 4.55 12.65 -24.15
C SER A 437 5.27 11.29 -24.12
N SER A 438 6.60 11.27 -24.25
CA SER A 438 7.40 10.04 -24.08
C SER A 438 7.59 9.65 -22.62
N ASN A 439 7.32 10.54 -21.67
CA ASN A 439 7.47 10.27 -20.24
C ASN A 439 6.29 9.44 -19.71
N THR A 440 6.58 8.56 -18.74
CA THR A 440 5.57 7.82 -17.97
C THR A 440 5.20 8.60 -16.73
N ILE A 441 3.89 8.73 -16.46
CA ILE A 441 3.39 9.36 -15.23
C ILE A 441 3.76 8.47 -14.03
N SER A 442 4.38 9.07 -13.02
CA SER A 442 4.86 8.34 -11.85
C SER A 442 3.71 7.78 -11.00
N ALA A 443 3.83 6.51 -10.62
CA ALA A 443 2.86 5.76 -9.83
C ALA A 443 3.25 5.61 -8.35
N ASN A 444 4.04 6.54 -7.82
CA ASN A 444 4.71 6.45 -6.51
C ASN A 444 3.85 6.87 -5.30
N TYR A 445 4.30 6.44 -4.12
CA TYR A 445 3.69 6.65 -2.80
C TYR A 445 4.75 7.01 -1.76
N PHE A 446 4.34 7.55 -0.61
CA PHE A 446 5.21 7.56 0.57
C PHE A 446 5.14 6.21 1.29
N ILE A 447 3.93 5.81 1.69
CA ILE A 447 3.62 4.52 2.30
C ILE A 447 2.54 3.81 1.49
N ASN A 448 2.79 2.53 1.20
CA ASN A 448 1.84 1.62 0.56
C ASN A 448 1.81 0.28 1.31
N MET A 449 1.10 -0.71 0.77
CA MET A 449 1.09 -2.09 1.23
C MET A 449 0.91 -3.02 0.03
N SER A 450 1.47 -4.22 0.09
CA SER A 450 1.22 -5.26 -0.91
C SER A 450 -0.25 -5.69 -0.92
N SER A 451 -0.81 -6.04 -2.09
CA SER A 451 -2.22 -6.45 -2.20
C SER A 451 -2.55 -7.73 -1.41
N GLN A 452 -1.54 -8.51 -1.04
CA GLN A 452 -1.62 -9.72 -0.21
C GLN A 452 -0.83 -9.56 1.10
N GLY A 453 -0.54 -8.32 1.51
CA GLY A 453 0.20 -8.06 2.74
C GLY A 453 -0.53 -8.65 3.96
N LEU A 454 0.22 -9.18 4.91
CA LEU A 454 -0.29 -9.73 6.17
C LEU A 454 -1.15 -8.71 6.92
N SER A 455 -2.09 -9.20 7.73
CA SER A 455 -2.81 -8.33 8.66
C SER A 455 -1.79 -7.65 9.59
N PHE A 456 -2.07 -6.43 10.04
CA PHE A 456 -1.22 -5.76 11.02
C PHE A 456 -2.00 -4.89 12.00
N SER A 457 -1.43 -4.72 13.20
CA SER A 457 -1.77 -3.69 14.16
C SER A 457 -0.51 -2.87 14.44
N LEU A 458 -0.59 -1.57 14.19
CA LEU A 458 0.48 -0.60 14.42
C LEU A 458 0.06 0.37 15.52
N THR A 459 0.87 0.42 16.57
CA THR A 459 0.63 1.30 17.75
C THR A 459 0.69 2.79 17.39
N GLU A 460 1.66 3.20 16.57
CA GLU A 460 1.79 4.57 16.10
C GLU A 460 2.47 4.61 14.72
N LEU A 461 1.90 5.39 13.79
CA LEU A 461 2.61 5.90 12.62
C LEU A 461 2.74 7.41 12.76
N SER A 462 3.97 7.90 12.89
CA SER A 462 4.27 9.31 13.15
C SER A 462 5.13 9.89 12.03
N VAL A 463 4.67 11.01 11.46
CA VAL A 463 5.39 11.76 10.43
C VAL A 463 5.42 13.22 10.86
N THR A 464 6.56 13.68 11.36
CA THR A 464 6.66 15.00 12.00
C THR A 464 7.77 15.84 11.39
N ASN A 465 7.52 17.14 11.23
CA ASN A 465 8.51 18.12 10.76
C ASN A 465 9.17 17.72 9.42
N CYS A 466 8.44 17.03 8.55
CA CYS A 466 8.95 16.51 7.29
C CYS A 466 8.53 17.39 6.09
N THR A 467 9.27 17.24 5.00
CA THR A 467 8.92 17.84 3.71
C THR A 467 8.68 16.75 2.69
N PHE A 468 7.69 16.92 1.82
CA PHE A 468 7.37 15.97 0.76
C PHE A 468 7.22 16.70 -0.58
N SER A 469 7.92 16.19 -1.59
CA SER A 469 7.70 16.58 -2.98
C SER A 469 7.71 15.40 -3.94
N GLY A 470 7.07 15.57 -5.10
CA GLY A 470 7.09 14.58 -6.18
C GLY A 470 6.35 13.27 -5.91
N LEU A 471 5.49 13.21 -4.89
CA LEU A 471 4.62 12.05 -4.65
C LEU A 471 3.35 12.15 -5.50
N VAL A 472 3.37 11.56 -6.70
CA VAL A 472 2.37 11.78 -7.74
C VAL A 472 1.07 10.99 -7.47
N ARG A 473 1.15 9.71 -7.11
CA ARG A 473 -0.06 8.84 -7.08
C ARG A 473 -0.73 8.73 -5.72
N GLY A 474 0.01 8.54 -4.62
CA GLY A 474 -0.57 8.47 -3.28
C GLY A 474 0.35 9.01 -2.18
N PHE A 475 -0.18 9.16 -0.97
CA PHE A 475 0.63 9.45 0.22
C PHE A 475 0.65 8.22 1.14
N ILE A 476 -0.42 7.97 1.89
CA ILE A 476 -0.63 6.73 2.65
C ILE A 476 -1.85 6.01 2.09
N ARG A 477 -1.61 4.83 1.52
CA ARG A 477 -2.65 3.96 0.98
C ARG A 477 -2.47 2.56 1.53
N PHE A 478 -3.58 1.95 1.96
CA PHE A 478 -3.62 0.52 2.21
C PHE A 478 -4.60 -0.19 1.29
N GLN A 479 -4.35 -1.46 1.06
CA GLN A 479 -5.08 -2.31 0.12
C GLN A 479 -5.01 -3.77 0.56
N GLY A 480 -5.77 -4.63 -0.10
CA GLY A 480 -5.82 -6.05 0.21
C GLY A 480 -6.88 -6.39 1.26
N PRO A 481 -7.31 -7.66 1.34
CA PRO A 481 -8.47 -8.09 2.14
C PRO A 481 -8.18 -8.20 3.64
N ASN A 482 -6.90 -8.20 4.03
CA ASN A 482 -6.47 -8.47 5.39
C ASN A 482 -6.73 -7.31 6.35
N ARG A 483 -6.84 -7.63 7.65
CA ARG A 483 -7.18 -6.68 8.71
C ARG A 483 -6.03 -5.69 8.94
N GLN A 484 -6.34 -4.40 9.02
CA GLN A 484 -5.35 -3.34 9.12
C GLN A 484 -5.76 -2.35 10.22
N ILE A 485 -4.92 -2.18 11.24
CA ILE A 485 -5.17 -1.29 12.37
C ILE A 485 -4.00 -0.32 12.51
N ILE A 486 -4.32 0.96 12.62
CA ILE A 486 -3.39 1.97 13.14
C ILE A 486 -4.09 2.66 14.30
N GLU A 487 -3.54 2.48 15.50
CA GLU A 487 -4.13 3.04 16.71
C GLU A 487 -3.96 4.56 16.76
N ASN A 488 -2.78 5.04 16.36
CA ASN A 488 -2.44 6.46 16.29
C ASN A 488 -1.72 6.78 14.97
N LEU A 489 -2.33 7.59 14.12
CA LEU A 489 -1.73 8.14 12.91
C LEU A 489 -1.55 9.65 13.07
N THR A 490 -0.30 10.09 13.12
CA THR A 490 0.06 11.50 13.32
C THR A 490 0.86 12.00 12.12
N VAL A 491 0.38 13.08 11.52
CA VAL A 491 1.11 13.85 10.51
C VAL A 491 1.08 15.30 10.92
N GLU A 492 2.21 15.81 11.40
CA GLU A 492 2.29 17.15 11.98
C GLU A 492 3.47 17.97 11.49
N ASN A 493 3.26 19.28 11.38
CA ASN A 493 4.29 20.25 10.99
C ASN A 493 4.97 19.94 9.63
N CYS A 494 4.26 19.30 8.69
CA CYS A 494 4.81 18.89 7.40
C CYS A 494 4.47 19.86 6.26
N VAL A 495 5.33 19.95 5.24
CA VAL A 495 5.03 20.64 3.97
C VAL A 495 4.88 19.63 2.85
N PHE A 496 3.82 19.76 2.07
CA PHE A 496 3.60 19.01 0.85
C PHE A 496 3.50 19.99 -0.32
N TYR A 497 4.39 19.85 -1.30
CA TYR A 497 4.37 20.64 -2.54
C TYR A 497 4.76 19.77 -3.73
N ASP A 498 4.39 20.17 -4.94
CA ASP A 498 4.66 19.43 -6.18
C ASP A 498 4.23 17.95 -6.12
N CYS A 499 3.22 17.62 -5.32
CA CYS A 499 2.67 16.28 -5.17
C CYS A 499 1.37 16.14 -5.96
N GLY A 500 0.90 14.92 -6.20
CA GLY A 500 -0.38 14.68 -6.84
C GLY A 500 -0.35 14.83 -8.37
N CYS A 501 -1.51 15.09 -8.96
CA CYS A 501 -1.68 15.19 -10.42
C CYS A 501 -1.30 13.91 -11.19
N TYR A 502 -1.75 12.75 -10.71
CA TYR A 502 -1.58 11.50 -11.46
C TYR A 502 -2.47 11.41 -12.71
N ASP A 503 -3.62 12.11 -12.74
CA ASP A 503 -4.45 12.21 -13.93
C ASP A 503 -4.88 13.65 -14.29
N THR A 504 -5.58 13.77 -15.42
CA THR A 504 -6.09 15.05 -15.97
C THR A 504 -6.96 15.85 -15.01
N ASN A 505 -7.62 15.18 -14.07
CA ASN A 505 -8.47 15.80 -13.07
C ASN A 505 -7.72 16.06 -11.76
N GLY A 506 -6.38 15.95 -11.78
CA GLY A 506 -5.55 16.06 -10.59
C GLY A 506 -5.70 14.89 -9.63
N ARG A 507 -6.33 13.78 -10.02
CA ARG A 507 -6.64 12.66 -9.12
C ARG A 507 -5.42 11.76 -8.99
N GLY A 508 -5.40 11.06 -7.86
CA GLY A 508 -4.59 9.90 -7.51
C GLY A 508 -5.40 9.15 -6.46
N TYR A 509 -4.75 8.49 -5.50
CA TYR A 509 -5.42 8.12 -4.25
C TYR A 509 -5.59 9.33 -3.33
N SER A 510 -6.47 9.21 -2.35
CA SER A 510 -6.60 10.18 -1.26
C SER A 510 -5.30 10.29 -0.46
N TRP A 511 -5.15 11.36 0.32
CA TRP A 511 -3.99 11.51 1.21
C TRP A 511 -3.96 10.39 2.26
N PHE A 512 -5.11 10.11 2.85
CA PHE A 512 -5.37 8.98 3.74
C PHE A 512 -6.50 8.15 3.12
N ALA A 513 -6.14 7.02 2.52
CA ALA A 513 -7.08 6.11 1.86
C ALA A 513 -7.28 4.84 2.69
N GLY A 514 -8.47 4.72 3.29
CA GLY A 514 -8.90 3.51 4.00
C GLY A 514 -9.06 2.32 3.05
N PRO A 515 -8.93 1.08 3.55
CA PRO A 515 -8.93 -0.13 2.72
C PRO A 515 -10.29 -0.49 2.12
N GLY A 516 -11.40 -0.04 2.72
CA GLY A 516 -12.76 -0.13 2.16
C GLY A 516 -13.36 -1.51 1.97
N ASN A 517 -12.71 -2.55 2.47
CA ASN A 517 -13.09 -3.93 2.18
C ASN A 517 -13.16 -4.85 3.41
N ASN A 518 -12.61 -4.45 4.57
CA ASN A 518 -12.63 -5.28 5.79
C ASN A 518 -13.22 -4.52 6.98
N ARG A 519 -14.35 -5.03 7.51
CA ARG A 519 -15.09 -4.43 8.64
C ARG A 519 -14.29 -4.37 9.96
N ASN A 520 -13.23 -5.19 10.09
CA ASN A 520 -12.42 -5.29 11.29
C ASN A 520 -11.17 -4.40 11.25
N SER A 521 -10.96 -3.67 10.15
CA SER A 521 -9.89 -2.68 10.01
C SER A 521 -10.29 -1.35 10.66
N ASN A 522 -9.33 -0.64 11.23
CA ASN A 522 -9.52 0.71 11.73
C ASN A 522 -8.28 1.58 11.50
N PHE A 523 -8.31 2.35 10.42
CA PHE A 523 -7.22 3.25 10.04
C PHE A 523 -7.34 4.64 10.71
N TYR A 524 -8.52 4.96 11.23
CA TYR A 524 -8.85 6.29 11.76
C TYR A 524 -9.20 6.25 13.25
N GLN A 525 -8.69 5.25 13.97
CA GLN A 525 -8.90 5.15 15.41
C GLN A 525 -8.50 6.45 16.10
N ASN A 526 -7.31 6.96 15.79
CA ASN A 526 -6.91 8.33 16.05
C ASN A 526 -6.07 8.87 14.89
N LEU A 527 -6.66 9.70 14.02
CA LEU A 527 -5.94 10.42 12.97
C LEU A 527 -5.75 11.89 13.38
N VAL A 528 -4.51 12.37 13.40
CA VAL A 528 -4.15 13.77 13.59
C VAL A 528 -3.39 14.28 12.37
N PHE A 529 -3.97 15.27 11.69
CA PHE A 529 -3.35 16.05 10.63
C PHE A 529 -3.33 17.51 11.06
N ARG A 530 -2.19 17.97 11.61
CA ARG A 530 -2.10 19.31 12.22
C ARG A 530 -0.87 20.12 11.80
N ASN A 531 -1.04 21.44 11.68
CA ASN A 531 0.05 22.37 11.36
C ASN A 531 0.76 22.05 10.03
N ASN A 532 0.06 21.42 9.09
CA ASN A 532 0.64 21.06 7.81
C ASN A 532 0.27 22.08 6.73
N SER A 533 1.03 22.07 5.65
CA SER A 533 0.71 22.82 4.45
C SER A 533 0.63 21.90 3.23
N ILE A 534 -0.48 21.97 2.49
CA ILE A 534 -0.64 21.29 1.20
C ILE A 534 -0.74 22.36 0.13
N ILE A 535 0.32 22.48 -0.67
CA ILE A 535 0.49 23.56 -1.66
C ILE A 535 0.48 22.95 -3.05
N GLY A 536 -0.54 23.29 -3.84
CA GLY A 536 -0.58 22.88 -5.25
C GLY A 536 -0.63 21.38 -5.46
N SER A 537 -1.08 20.61 -4.47
CA SER A 537 -0.90 19.16 -4.45
C SER A 537 -2.24 18.41 -4.52
N PRO A 538 -2.88 18.36 -5.70
CA PRO A 538 -4.22 17.81 -5.87
C PRO A 538 -4.24 16.28 -5.73
N ARG A 539 -5.26 15.76 -5.04
CA ARG A 539 -5.55 14.33 -4.88
C ARG A 539 -7.05 14.08 -4.96
N HIS A 540 -7.47 12.84 -4.73
CA HIS A 540 -8.89 12.50 -4.71
C HIS A 540 -9.64 13.17 -3.54
N ALA A 541 -9.09 13.11 -2.33
CA ALA A 541 -9.62 13.74 -1.12
C ALA A 541 -8.55 13.73 -0.01
N LEU A 542 -8.79 14.42 1.13
CA LEU A 542 -7.90 14.31 2.30
C LEU A 542 -8.09 12.95 2.98
N VAL A 543 -9.30 12.67 3.47
CA VAL A 543 -9.63 11.42 4.18
C VAL A 543 -10.76 10.69 3.47
N THR A 544 -10.57 9.40 3.18
CA THR A 544 -11.61 8.58 2.53
C THR A 544 -11.77 7.20 3.14
N GLU A 545 -13.02 6.82 3.37
CA GLU A 545 -13.47 5.44 3.59
C GLU A 545 -14.99 5.39 3.36
N ASN A 546 -15.38 4.76 2.25
CA ASN A 546 -16.76 4.73 1.76
C ASN A 546 -17.34 3.32 1.66
N GLY A 547 -16.67 2.31 2.22
CA GLY A 547 -17.21 0.98 2.35
C GLY A 547 -18.44 0.98 3.26
N ASN A 548 -19.57 0.45 2.80
CA ASN A 548 -20.74 0.22 3.64
C ASN A 548 -20.56 -1.08 4.41
N LEU A 549 -19.79 -1.01 5.50
CA LEU A 549 -19.35 -2.18 6.27
C LEU A 549 -20.18 -2.31 7.55
N ALA A 550 -20.45 -3.55 7.96
CA ALA A 550 -21.10 -3.85 9.23
C ALA A 550 -20.10 -3.67 10.40
N TRP A 551 -19.76 -2.45 10.78
CA TRP A 551 -18.73 -2.20 11.80
C TRP A 551 -18.97 -3.00 13.10
N PRO A 552 -17.93 -3.62 13.70
CA PRO A 552 -18.03 -4.22 15.03
C PRO A 552 -18.53 -3.23 16.09
N VAL A 553 -19.19 -3.75 17.12
CA VAL A 553 -19.66 -2.92 18.25
C VAL A 553 -18.45 -2.26 18.92
N GLY A 554 -18.54 -0.95 19.14
CA GLY A 554 -17.47 -0.16 19.76
C GLY A 554 -16.44 0.41 18.79
N THR A 555 -16.47 0.07 17.49
CA THR A 555 -15.61 0.71 16.50
C THR A 555 -15.98 2.19 16.35
N THR A 556 -15.02 3.07 16.61
CA THR A 556 -15.15 4.52 16.42
C THR A 556 -13.94 5.09 15.70
N TRP A 557 -14.14 6.19 14.98
CA TRP A 557 -13.06 7.01 14.43
C TRP A 557 -12.92 8.33 15.17
N ASN A 558 -11.70 8.81 15.33
CA ASN A 558 -11.38 10.12 15.88
C ASN A 558 -10.43 10.84 14.92
N ILE A 559 -10.99 11.70 14.08
CA ILE A 559 -10.24 12.41 13.02
C ILE A 559 -10.08 13.88 13.41
N THR A 560 -8.84 14.37 13.40
CA THR A 560 -8.49 15.77 13.69
C THR A 560 -7.75 16.37 12.51
N VAL A 561 -8.33 17.40 11.90
CA VAL A 561 -7.72 18.23 10.85
C VAL A 561 -7.65 19.66 11.38
N GLU A 562 -6.49 20.05 11.89
CA GLU A 562 -6.36 21.29 12.65
C GLU A 562 -5.21 22.18 12.18
N ASN A 563 -5.46 23.47 12.06
CA ASN A 563 -4.42 24.47 11.89
C ASN A 563 -3.54 24.24 10.64
N ASN A 564 -4.12 23.68 9.58
CA ASN A 564 -3.43 23.42 8.31
C ASN A 564 -3.67 24.56 7.30
N THR A 565 -2.73 24.74 6.37
CA THR A 565 -2.88 25.64 5.22
C THR A 565 -3.05 24.84 3.94
N PHE A 566 -4.16 25.06 3.25
CA PHE A 566 -4.52 24.38 2.01
C PHE A 566 -4.52 25.39 0.86
N VAL A 567 -3.55 25.26 -0.05
CA VAL A 567 -3.42 26.15 -1.21
C VAL A 567 -3.75 25.33 -2.45
N ASN A 568 -4.87 25.65 -3.11
CA ASN A 568 -5.32 24.91 -4.27
C ASN A 568 -5.34 23.39 -4.01
N PHE A 569 -6.04 22.97 -2.95
CA PHE A 569 -5.99 21.61 -2.39
C PHE A 569 -6.37 20.49 -3.38
N SER A 570 -7.33 20.71 -4.28
CA SER A 570 -7.71 19.77 -5.36
C SER A 570 -8.58 20.43 -6.46
N PRO A 571 -8.09 21.50 -7.13
CA PRO A 571 -8.91 22.42 -7.94
C PRO A 571 -9.44 21.88 -9.27
N HIS A 572 -8.99 20.71 -9.73
CA HIS A 572 -9.10 20.33 -11.15
C HIS A 572 -10.38 19.57 -11.50
N SER A 573 -10.87 18.73 -10.60
CA SER A 573 -11.95 17.80 -10.95
C SER A 573 -13.33 18.46 -10.95
N THR A 574 -14.03 18.35 -12.08
CA THR A 574 -15.45 18.72 -12.22
C THR A 574 -16.40 17.72 -11.56
N SER A 575 -15.93 16.49 -11.29
CA SER A 575 -16.71 15.44 -10.62
C SER A 575 -17.02 15.82 -9.18
N SER A 576 -18.30 15.71 -8.79
CA SER A 576 -18.78 16.10 -7.47
C SER A 576 -18.25 15.22 -6.33
N GLY A 577 -17.80 14.00 -6.63
CA GLY A 577 -17.23 13.10 -5.61
C GLY A 577 -15.76 13.35 -5.28
N HIS A 578 -15.09 14.32 -5.91
CA HIS A 578 -13.63 14.45 -5.84
C HIS A 578 -13.22 15.81 -5.27
N GLY A 579 -12.00 15.92 -4.74
CA GLY A 579 -11.51 17.13 -4.08
C GLY A 579 -12.25 17.45 -2.78
N LEU A 580 -12.74 16.41 -2.08
CA LEU A 580 -13.39 16.52 -0.78
C LEU A 580 -12.33 16.54 0.33
N MET A 581 -12.58 17.29 1.40
CA MET A 581 -11.81 17.13 2.63
C MET A 581 -12.16 15.78 3.29
N PHE A 582 -13.44 15.45 3.37
CA PHE A 582 -13.89 14.19 3.97
C PHE A 582 -14.87 13.47 3.04
N GLU A 583 -14.49 12.30 2.53
CA GLU A 583 -15.42 11.39 1.88
C GLU A 583 -15.54 10.10 2.71
N THR A 584 -16.39 10.18 3.74
CA THR A 584 -16.55 9.15 4.78
C THR A 584 -18.03 8.79 4.96
N ARG A 585 -18.69 8.34 3.88
CA ARG A 585 -20.15 8.19 3.82
C ARG A 585 -20.74 7.31 4.94
N TYR A 586 -20.09 6.18 5.23
CA TYR A 586 -20.58 5.16 6.16
C TYR A 586 -19.68 5.05 7.40
N ILE A 587 -19.27 6.20 7.93
CA ILE A 587 -18.51 6.30 9.17
C ILE A 587 -19.18 5.53 10.34
N PRO A 588 -18.43 4.82 11.21
CA PRO A 588 -18.99 4.11 12.35
C PRO A 588 -19.71 5.02 13.34
N MET A 589 -20.75 4.49 13.98
CA MET A 589 -21.51 5.19 15.03
C MET A 589 -20.60 5.61 16.19
N GLY A 590 -20.81 6.81 16.74
CA GLY A 590 -20.04 7.34 17.87
C GLY A 590 -18.71 8.00 17.49
N SER A 591 -18.37 8.04 16.20
CA SER A 591 -17.15 8.70 15.72
C SER A 591 -17.18 10.22 15.90
N LYS A 592 -15.99 10.83 15.87
CA LYS A 592 -15.79 12.29 15.96
C LYS A 592 -14.93 12.81 14.81
N ILE A 593 -15.33 13.95 14.23
CA ILE A 593 -14.49 14.72 13.31
C ILE A 593 -14.28 16.13 13.87
N THR A 594 -13.02 16.49 14.09
CA THR A 594 -12.57 17.83 14.45
C THR A 594 -11.95 18.47 13.21
N CYS A 595 -12.44 19.64 12.80
CA CYS A 595 -11.91 20.40 11.67
C CYS A 595 -11.87 21.88 12.05
N ARG A 596 -10.73 22.37 12.52
CA ARG A 596 -10.65 23.72 13.08
C ARG A 596 -9.38 24.48 12.72
N LYS A 597 -9.49 25.82 12.72
CA LYS A 597 -8.35 26.71 12.46
C LYS A 597 -7.64 26.47 11.14
N ASN A 598 -8.27 25.84 10.15
CA ASN A 598 -7.64 25.63 8.85
C ASN A 598 -7.76 26.88 7.98
N LEU A 599 -6.76 27.13 7.13
CA LEU A 599 -6.73 28.19 6.14
C LEU A 599 -6.89 27.61 4.74
N PHE A 600 -7.83 28.13 3.96
CA PHE A 600 -8.04 27.79 2.56
C PHE A 600 -7.66 28.95 1.65
N VAL A 601 -6.83 28.68 0.64
CA VAL A 601 -6.30 29.67 -0.30
C VAL A 601 -6.56 29.16 -1.71
N MET A 602 -7.33 29.94 -2.48
CA MET A 602 -7.61 29.68 -3.90
C MET A 602 -7.01 30.81 -4.71
N VAL A 603 -6.08 30.48 -5.61
CA VAL A 603 -5.28 31.48 -6.34
C VAL A 603 -4.92 30.96 -7.73
N LYS A 604 -4.90 31.87 -8.70
CA LYS A 604 -4.56 31.60 -10.10
C LYS A 604 -3.15 32.09 -10.41
N ALA A 605 -2.51 31.57 -11.45
CA ALA A 605 -1.20 32.09 -11.89
C ALA A 605 -1.28 33.53 -12.44
N GLY A 606 -2.46 33.93 -12.92
CA GLY A 606 -2.75 35.24 -13.48
C GLY A 606 -4.01 35.18 -14.35
N ASP A 607 -4.29 36.26 -15.09
CA ASP A 607 -5.52 36.39 -15.89
C ASP A 607 -5.68 35.33 -16.99
N SER A 608 -4.57 34.76 -17.48
CA SER A 608 -4.57 33.70 -18.51
C SER A 608 -4.90 32.31 -17.96
N ASP A 609 -4.98 32.16 -16.64
CA ASP A 609 -5.29 30.90 -15.99
C ASP A 609 -6.81 30.66 -15.92
N ASP A 610 -7.31 29.84 -16.84
CA ASP A 610 -8.73 29.53 -16.95
C ASP A 610 -9.19 28.36 -16.05
N ARG A 611 -8.39 27.95 -15.05
CA ARG A 611 -8.82 26.94 -14.08
C ARG A 611 -10.11 27.36 -13.37
N TYR A 612 -11.00 26.40 -13.20
CA TYR A 612 -12.23 26.58 -12.44
C TYR A 612 -12.01 26.53 -10.94
N LEU A 613 -10.89 26.00 -10.43
CA LEU A 613 -10.60 26.02 -8.99
C LEU A 613 -11.69 25.36 -8.12
N TYR A 614 -12.08 24.12 -8.45
CA TYR A 614 -13.08 23.37 -7.69
C TYR A 614 -12.64 23.07 -6.25
N MET A 615 -13.49 23.32 -5.26
CA MET A 615 -13.23 22.99 -3.86
C MET A 615 -14.50 22.46 -3.20
N ARG A 616 -14.41 21.32 -2.50
CA ARG A 616 -15.55 20.63 -1.89
C ARG A 616 -15.25 20.29 -0.44
N GLY A 617 -16.28 20.37 0.40
CA GLY A 617 -16.15 20.20 1.84
C GLY A 617 -16.17 18.73 2.23
N MET A 618 -17.36 18.17 2.42
CA MET A 618 -17.52 16.83 2.99
C MET A 618 -18.79 16.13 2.55
N ARG A 619 -18.73 14.80 2.45
CA ARG A 619 -19.89 13.96 2.14
C ARG A 619 -20.00 12.81 3.13
N ILE A 620 -20.94 12.92 4.06
CA ILE A 620 -21.22 11.94 5.12
C ILE A 620 -22.71 11.63 5.14
N SER A 621 -23.04 10.33 5.16
CA SER A 621 -24.43 9.86 5.18
C SER A 621 -24.88 9.45 6.59
N ASN A 622 -24.00 8.86 7.39
CA ASN A 622 -24.31 8.49 8.77
C ASN A 622 -24.27 9.72 9.70
N GLN A 623 -25.35 9.95 10.44
CA GLN A 623 -25.52 11.12 11.30
C GLN A 623 -25.40 10.79 12.80
N ALA A 624 -25.06 9.54 13.17
CA ALA A 624 -24.81 9.15 14.55
C ALA A 624 -23.34 9.41 14.95
N ILE A 625 -22.87 10.64 14.74
CA ILE A 625 -21.49 11.10 14.99
C ILE A 625 -21.48 12.51 15.57
N SER A 626 -20.31 12.97 16.04
CA SER A 626 -20.13 14.33 16.56
C SER A 626 -19.11 15.12 15.77
N TYR A 627 -19.32 16.44 15.69
CA TYR A 627 -18.43 17.36 14.99
C TYR A 627 -17.88 18.44 15.93
N ASP A 628 -16.64 18.84 15.69
CA ASP A 628 -16.01 20.03 16.26
C ASP A 628 -15.37 20.85 15.13
N PHE A 629 -16.23 21.56 14.41
CA PHE A 629 -15.84 22.49 13.36
C PHE A 629 -15.88 23.89 13.93
N SER A 630 -14.78 24.63 13.79
CA SER A 630 -14.66 26.01 14.25
C SER A 630 -13.51 26.77 13.61
N ASP A 631 -13.66 28.09 13.48
CA ASP A 631 -12.58 28.99 13.03
C ASP A 631 -11.84 28.56 11.74
N ASN A 632 -12.54 27.98 10.76
CA ASN A 632 -11.95 27.72 9.45
C ASN A 632 -12.07 28.96 8.57
N TYR A 633 -10.94 29.50 8.10
CA TYR A 633 -10.90 30.72 7.28
C TYR A 633 -10.49 30.44 5.84
N ALA A 634 -10.90 31.34 4.95
CA ALA A 634 -10.31 31.51 3.63
C ALA A 634 -9.82 32.95 3.44
N THR A 635 -8.97 33.18 2.45
CA THR A 635 -8.44 34.50 2.10
C THR A 635 -9.54 35.43 1.61
N THR A 636 -10.05 35.15 0.41
CA THR A 636 -11.15 35.90 -0.24
C THR A 636 -12.15 34.95 -0.85
N VAL A 637 -13.40 35.40 -1.01
CA VAL A 637 -14.39 34.72 -1.84
C VAL A 637 -13.91 34.75 -3.29
N PRO A 638 -13.55 33.60 -3.91
CA PRO A 638 -13.01 33.62 -5.25
C PRO A 638 -14.13 33.86 -6.27
N THR A 639 -13.83 34.67 -7.30
CA THR A 639 -14.70 34.76 -8.47
C THR A 639 -14.70 33.42 -9.19
N TRP A 640 -15.86 32.75 -9.23
CA TRP A 640 -15.97 31.39 -9.70
C TRP A 640 -16.98 31.24 -10.84
N TYR A 641 -16.53 30.59 -11.92
CA TYR A 641 -17.36 30.21 -13.05
C TYR A 641 -17.51 28.68 -13.07
N ASN A 642 -18.69 28.19 -13.40
CA ASN A 642 -18.87 26.76 -13.62
C ASN A 642 -18.30 26.31 -14.98
N ASN A 643 -18.32 25.01 -15.27
CA ASN A 643 -17.82 24.48 -16.55
C ASN A 643 -18.66 24.86 -17.78
N GLN A 644 -19.74 25.62 -17.61
CA GLN A 644 -20.49 26.26 -18.69
C GLN A 644 -20.13 27.75 -18.86
N GLY A 645 -19.17 28.27 -18.10
CA GLY A 645 -18.77 29.69 -18.12
C GLY A 645 -19.74 30.62 -17.40
N ASN A 646 -20.66 30.10 -16.59
CA ASN A 646 -21.60 30.91 -15.83
C ASN A 646 -20.99 31.29 -14.47
N LEU A 647 -21.06 32.57 -14.12
CA LEU A 647 -20.77 33.03 -12.76
C LEU A 647 -21.78 32.36 -11.81
N GLN A 648 -21.30 31.77 -10.71
CA GLN A 648 -22.17 31.18 -9.69
C GLN A 648 -21.80 31.69 -8.30
N ASN A 649 -22.78 31.69 -7.40
CA ASN A 649 -22.52 31.91 -5.99
C ASN A 649 -22.00 30.61 -5.37
N LEU A 650 -20.83 30.68 -4.73
CA LEU A 650 -20.29 29.58 -3.94
C LEU A 650 -21.04 29.44 -2.61
N THR A 651 -21.24 28.22 -2.15
CA THR A 651 -21.86 28.00 -0.83
C THR A 651 -20.85 28.36 0.26
N ASP A 652 -21.30 29.14 1.25
CA ASP A 652 -20.45 29.79 2.27
C ASP A 652 -19.28 30.59 1.69
N GLY A 653 -19.34 31.00 0.42
CA GLY A 653 -18.28 31.76 -0.25
C GLY A 653 -17.05 30.96 -0.69
N LEU A 654 -16.99 29.64 -0.46
CA LEU A 654 -15.83 28.81 -0.87
C LEU A 654 -16.23 27.53 -1.62
N TRP A 655 -17.30 26.86 -1.21
CA TRP A 655 -17.58 25.49 -1.63
C TRP A 655 -18.37 25.44 -2.93
N THR A 656 -17.86 24.70 -3.93
CA THR A 656 -18.61 24.44 -5.17
C THR A 656 -19.70 23.38 -4.95
N ASN A 657 -19.45 22.41 -4.05
CA ASN A 657 -20.40 21.38 -3.65
C ASN A 657 -20.06 20.88 -2.24
N TYR A 658 -21.05 20.23 -1.60
CA TYR A 658 -20.86 19.52 -0.34
C TYR A 658 -20.17 20.38 0.74
N PRO A 659 -20.70 21.57 1.04
CA PRO A 659 -20.12 22.44 2.06
C PRO A 659 -20.17 21.76 3.43
N PHE A 660 -19.28 22.18 4.33
CA PHE A 660 -19.36 21.74 5.74
C PHE A 660 -20.70 22.06 6.39
N SER A 661 -21.31 23.20 6.05
CA SER A 661 -22.62 23.64 6.51
C SER A 661 -23.81 22.92 5.87
N GLY A 662 -23.56 21.97 4.96
CA GLY A 662 -24.59 21.22 4.27
C GLY A 662 -25.22 20.13 5.15
N ASN A 663 -26.35 19.59 4.68
CA ASN A 663 -27.03 18.46 5.34
C ASN A 663 -26.24 17.14 5.26
N ASP A 664 -25.36 17.01 4.27
CA ASP A 664 -24.46 15.85 4.10
C ASP A 664 -23.14 16.03 4.89
N GLY A 665 -23.15 16.85 5.94
CA GLY A 665 -21.96 17.24 6.70
C GLY A 665 -22.29 17.79 8.08
N ALA A 666 -21.38 18.60 8.63
CA ALA A 666 -21.49 19.17 9.99
C ALA A 666 -22.69 20.12 10.17
N GLY A 667 -23.32 20.59 9.08
CA GLY A 667 -24.51 21.43 9.11
C GLY A 667 -25.85 20.70 9.24
N TYR A 668 -25.85 19.37 9.31
CA TYR A 668 -27.06 18.56 9.51
C TYR A 668 -27.93 19.10 10.66
N GLN A 669 -29.25 19.17 10.43
CA GLN A 669 -30.24 19.72 11.37
C GLN A 669 -29.82 21.09 11.96
N SER A 670 -29.35 21.99 11.09
CA SER A 670 -28.86 23.31 11.49
C SER A 670 -27.69 23.21 12.48
N GLY A 671 -26.76 22.29 12.21
CA GLY A 671 -25.53 22.09 12.97
C GLY A 671 -25.75 21.52 14.37
N SER A 672 -26.84 20.78 14.60
CA SER A 672 -27.17 20.22 15.93
C SER A 672 -26.12 19.22 16.43
N LEU A 673 -25.36 18.63 15.52
CA LEU A 673 -24.29 17.67 15.81
C LEU A 673 -22.90 18.33 15.92
N ASN A 674 -22.79 19.64 15.62
CA ASN A 674 -21.57 20.40 15.76
C ASN A 674 -21.51 21.10 17.12
N ALA A 675 -20.40 20.95 17.84
CA ALA A 675 -20.21 21.56 19.16
C ALA A 675 -20.43 23.09 19.15
N GLY A 676 -20.02 23.77 18.08
CA GLY A 676 -20.18 25.22 17.88
C GLY A 676 -21.46 25.65 17.17
N GLY A 677 -22.37 24.73 16.85
CA GLY A 677 -23.58 24.99 16.06
C GLY A 677 -23.30 25.32 14.59
N ILE A 678 -24.34 25.70 13.83
CA ILE A 678 -24.26 25.94 12.38
C ILE A 678 -23.28 27.06 11.99
N GLY A 679 -23.17 28.11 12.79
CA GLY A 679 -22.31 29.26 12.48
C GLY A 679 -20.85 28.85 12.30
N GLU A 680 -20.35 27.97 13.17
CA GLU A 680 -18.96 27.50 13.14
C GLU A 680 -18.66 26.49 12.02
N THR A 681 -19.70 25.97 11.34
CA THR A 681 -19.52 25.11 10.17
C THR A 681 -19.23 25.90 8.89
N ARG A 682 -19.57 27.20 8.85
CA ARG A 682 -19.37 28.05 7.67
C ARG A 682 -17.96 28.63 7.65
N ILE A 683 -17.42 28.82 6.44
CA ILE A 683 -16.11 29.45 6.26
C ILE A 683 -16.14 30.91 6.67
N LYS A 684 -15.05 31.37 7.27
CA LYS A 684 -14.84 32.74 7.73
C LYS A 684 -13.87 33.47 6.79
N PHE A 685 -14.01 34.78 6.61
CA PHE A 685 -13.18 35.59 5.70
C PHE A 685 -12.65 36.88 6.33
N GLY A 686 -13.08 37.23 7.54
CA GLY A 686 -12.70 38.46 8.24
C GLY A 686 -13.61 39.67 7.99
N ASP A 687 -14.57 39.56 7.07
CA ASP A 687 -15.57 40.58 6.75
C ASP A 687 -16.99 40.26 7.27
N ASN A 688 -17.16 39.09 7.92
CA ASN A 688 -18.44 38.58 8.41
C ASN A 688 -19.49 38.32 7.31
N VAL A 689 -19.09 38.02 6.07
CA VAL A 689 -20.01 37.77 4.95
C VAL A 689 -21.06 36.68 5.26
N ASN A 690 -20.71 35.69 6.08
CA ASN A 690 -21.58 34.57 6.45
C ASN A 690 -22.32 34.75 7.80
N GLY A 691 -22.14 35.90 8.47
CA GLY A 691 -22.81 36.25 9.73
C GLY A 691 -22.36 35.45 10.96
N ASN A 692 -21.18 34.81 10.90
CA ASN A 692 -20.64 33.88 11.89
C ASN A 692 -19.29 34.35 12.49
N GLU A 693 -18.96 35.64 12.37
CA GLU A 693 -17.69 36.22 12.77
C GLU A 693 -17.90 37.46 13.67
N PRO A 694 -18.04 37.28 14.99
CA PRO A 694 -18.23 38.41 15.91
C PRO A 694 -17.01 39.34 16.01
N ASP A 695 -15.83 38.82 15.64
CA ASP A 695 -14.54 39.51 15.67
C ASP A 695 -14.05 39.91 14.26
N ALA A 696 -14.94 39.95 13.28
CA ALA A 696 -14.60 40.41 11.94
C ALA A 696 -14.06 41.85 11.93
N VAL A 697 -13.05 42.08 11.09
CA VAL A 697 -12.40 43.37 10.88
C VAL A 697 -13.03 44.18 9.73
N GLY A 698 -14.06 43.61 9.07
CA GLY A 698 -14.81 44.26 8.00
C GLY A 698 -14.13 44.21 6.63
N TYR A 699 -13.12 43.37 6.47
CA TYR A 699 -12.43 43.17 5.19
C TYR A 699 -11.87 41.76 5.06
N GLN A 700 -11.77 41.29 3.81
CA GLN A 700 -11.08 40.06 3.42
C GLN A 700 -9.60 40.35 3.08
N LEU A 701 -8.75 39.32 3.07
CA LEU A 701 -7.36 39.42 2.60
C LEU A 701 -7.20 38.66 1.29
N THR A 702 -6.78 39.30 0.20
CA THR A 702 -6.44 38.54 -1.01
C THR A 702 -5.25 37.60 -0.76
N PRO A 703 -5.05 36.53 -1.55
CA PRO A 703 -3.86 35.69 -1.45
C PRO A 703 -2.55 36.50 -1.47
N GLU A 704 -2.48 37.56 -2.28
CA GLU A 704 -1.31 38.44 -2.44
C GLU A 704 -1.18 39.48 -1.31
N GLU A 705 -2.29 39.84 -0.66
CA GLU A 705 -2.22 40.62 0.57
C GLU A 705 -1.71 39.77 1.73
N LEU A 706 -2.06 38.48 1.78
CA LEU A 706 -1.63 37.57 2.83
C LEU A 706 -0.21 37.06 2.62
N PHE A 707 0.12 36.47 1.47
CA PHE A 707 1.41 35.84 1.19
C PHE A 707 2.26 36.68 0.24
N GLN A 708 3.58 36.52 0.33
CA GLN A 708 4.54 37.17 -0.58
C GLN A 708 4.52 36.58 -1.99
N ASP A 709 4.45 35.24 -2.11
CA ASP A 709 4.42 34.55 -3.40
C ASP A 709 3.37 33.43 -3.42
N PRO A 710 2.07 33.76 -3.50
CA PRO A 710 0.99 32.77 -3.44
C PRO A 710 0.79 32.02 -4.77
N HIS A 711 1.36 32.49 -5.87
CA HIS A 711 0.93 32.07 -7.20
C HIS A 711 1.61 30.77 -7.65
N PRO A 712 0.88 29.89 -8.35
CA PRO A 712 1.51 28.81 -9.09
C PRO A 712 2.39 29.35 -10.22
N LEU A 713 3.45 28.62 -10.57
CA LEU A 713 4.46 29.04 -11.55
C LEU A 713 3.93 29.17 -12.99
N ALA A 714 2.76 28.59 -13.30
CA ALA A 714 2.19 28.62 -14.64
C ALA A 714 0.65 28.49 -14.66
N PRO A 715 -0.01 28.98 -15.73
CA PRO A 715 -1.47 28.89 -15.89
C PRO A 715 -1.94 27.47 -16.24
N ASN A 716 -3.25 27.32 -16.42
CA ASN A 716 -3.89 26.05 -16.73
C ASN A 716 -3.19 25.29 -17.88
N ARG A 717 -3.08 23.95 -17.73
CA ARG A 717 -2.53 23.01 -18.73
C ARG A 717 -1.03 23.15 -19.03
N ASP A 718 -0.30 24.06 -18.40
CA ASP A 718 1.17 24.07 -18.48
C ASP A 718 1.77 22.94 -17.62
N LYS A 719 2.95 22.43 -17.97
CA LYS A 719 3.64 21.42 -17.17
C LYS A 719 3.92 21.86 -15.72
N ASN A 720 4.12 23.16 -15.50
CA ASN A 720 4.44 23.74 -14.18
C ASN A 720 3.21 24.26 -13.44
N MET A 721 1.99 24.01 -13.93
CA MET A 721 0.76 24.60 -13.42
C MET A 721 0.49 24.38 -11.91
N ASN A 722 1.02 23.28 -11.35
CA ASN A 722 0.87 22.92 -9.94
C ASN A 722 2.13 23.17 -9.10
N ARG A 723 3.18 23.75 -9.70
CA ARG A 723 4.43 24.05 -9.01
C ARG A 723 4.39 25.44 -8.39
N TYR A 724 5.05 25.60 -7.25
CA TYR A 724 5.09 26.85 -6.46
C TYR A 724 6.50 27.16 -6.01
N ASN A 725 6.77 28.44 -5.77
CA ASN A 725 7.97 28.89 -5.07
C ASN A 725 7.75 28.84 -3.55
N VAL A 726 8.05 27.69 -2.92
CA VAL A 726 7.77 27.47 -1.49
C VAL A 726 8.67 28.32 -0.58
N ASP A 727 9.88 28.65 -1.01
CA ASP A 727 10.81 29.50 -0.25
C ASP A 727 10.26 30.93 -0.04
N GLY A 728 9.38 31.38 -0.93
CA GLY A 728 8.68 32.67 -0.85
C GLY A 728 7.36 32.65 -0.09
N PHE A 729 6.94 31.50 0.45
CA PHE A 729 5.55 31.29 0.88
C PHE A 729 5.27 31.76 2.33
N TYR A 730 5.63 32.99 2.69
CA TYR A 730 5.39 33.54 4.05
C TYR A 730 4.44 34.75 4.04
N TYR A 731 3.90 35.06 5.23
CA TYR A 731 2.95 36.15 5.38
C TYR A 731 3.60 37.51 5.20
N ASN A 732 2.88 38.41 4.53
CA ASN A 732 3.24 39.82 4.42
C ASN A 732 3.17 40.50 5.79
N ASN A 733 4.19 41.31 6.08
CA ASN A 733 4.34 41.97 7.37
C ASN A 733 3.64 43.33 7.43
N THR A 734 2.35 43.37 7.09
CA THR A 734 1.55 44.61 7.08
C THR A 734 0.61 44.67 8.28
N ASP A 735 0.23 45.87 8.72
CA ASP A 735 -0.77 46.04 9.78
C ASP A 735 -2.12 45.41 9.39
N ARG A 736 -2.47 45.46 8.10
CA ARG A 736 -3.68 44.85 7.56
C ARG A 736 -3.71 43.33 7.79
N VAL A 737 -2.59 42.64 7.58
CA VAL A 737 -2.45 41.20 7.87
C VAL A 737 -2.43 40.93 9.36
N ARG A 738 -1.58 41.65 10.12
CA ARG A 738 -1.39 41.43 11.56
C ARG A 738 -2.66 41.66 12.39
N ASN A 739 -3.54 42.55 11.95
CA ASN A 739 -4.82 42.83 12.61
C ASN A 739 -5.94 41.88 12.17
N HIS A 740 -5.75 41.09 11.10
CA HIS A 740 -6.78 40.19 10.59
C HIS A 740 -6.93 38.93 11.47
N PRO A 741 -8.15 38.36 11.62
CA PRO A 741 -8.38 37.15 12.41
C PRO A 741 -7.52 35.95 12.00
N ILE A 742 -7.19 35.82 10.70
CA ILE A 742 -6.24 34.79 10.21
C ILE A 742 -4.90 34.85 10.98
N TYR A 743 -4.39 36.05 11.27
CA TYR A 743 -3.15 36.22 12.02
C TYR A 743 -3.39 36.11 13.53
N THR A 744 -4.36 36.86 14.07
CA THR A 744 -4.55 37.02 15.53
C THR A 744 -5.05 35.75 16.23
N LYS A 745 -5.88 34.94 15.59
CA LYS A 745 -6.33 33.63 16.10
C LYS A 745 -5.35 32.51 15.82
N GLY A 746 -4.33 32.83 15.03
CA GLY A 746 -3.35 31.89 14.57
C GLY A 746 -3.95 30.82 13.66
N ILE A 747 -4.66 31.22 12.59
CA ILE A 747 -5.26 30.31 11.61
C ILE A 747 -4.23 29.82 10.60
N GLY A 748 -4.36 28.55 10.22
CA GLY A 748 -3.45 27.86 9.32
C GLY A 748 -2.10 27.57 9.94
N ASP A 749 -1.26 26.98 9.12
CA ASP A 749 0.08 26.57 9.49
C ASP A 749 0.88 27.74 10.08
N PRO A 750 1.36 27.63 11.33
CA PRO A 750 1.96 28.75 12.04
C PRO A 750 3.29 29.20 11.43
N ARG A 751 3.95 28.33 10.65
CA ARG A 751 5.30 28.56 10.13
C ARG A 751 5.35 29.79 9.23
N TRP A 752 4.31 30.02 8.43
CA TRP A 752 4.23 31.13 7.49
C TRP A 752 4.21 32.51 8.12
N ARG A 753 3.92 32.62 9.43
CA ARG A 753 3.93 33.92 10.13
C ARG A 753 5.32 34.47 10.42
N THR A 754 6.32 33.61 10.44
CA THR A 754 7.65 33.96 10.94
C THR A 754 8.58 34.55 9.88
N GLY A 755 8.25 34.39 8.59
CA GLY A 755 9.10 34.82 7.49
C GLY A 755 10.41 34.03 7.36
N ALA A 756 10.62 32.99 8.15
CA ALA A 756 11.77 32.11 8.04
C ALA A 756 11.55 31.13 6.88
N ALA A 757 12.54 31.03 5.98
CA ALA A 757 12.56 29.98 4.97
C ALA A 757 12.60 28.61 5.64
N TRP A 758 11.82 27.66 5.12
CA TRP A 758 11.82 26.28 5.57
C TRP A 758 13.00 25.53 4.92
N GLN A 759 14.17 25.57 5.56
CA GLN A 759 15.36 24.82 5.16
C GLN A 759 15.76 23.83 6.25
#